data_AF-A0A9N9VDE7-F1
#
_entry.id   AF-A0A9N9VDE7-F1
#
_cell.length_a   1.000
_cell.length_b   1.000
_cell.length_c   1.000
_cell.angle_alpha   90.00
_cell.angle_beta   90.00
_cell.angle_gamma   90.00
#
_symmetry.space_group_name_H-M   'P 1'
#
loop_
_entity.id
_entity.type
_entity.pdbx_description
1 polymer ?
#
loop_
_entity_poly.entity_id
_entity_poly.type
_entity_poly.pdbx_seq_one_letter_code
_entity_poly.pdbx_strand_id
1 'polypeptide(L)'
;HREYALVMALSPLQSRLVASLGASLLLLAIYLLLFSPQLASATELPVRDGFDLGLNGPLDDEQADIFEPAYQPDFAAFDRSIIGRAPSGLKSLGNNIVKTWNLNPGETVCYVFTTGSSRTQTTQVAGTSTTATAAAAGNGKRDLDTEIITPRAAKRKIYVSANTCLQPTQTKNDTKDRLPPQLILAASTSGDTGCSQPTSNQPNQAKFDEGSATVIIEAEGDVFITLTAPNVTEGFDGVYNFEVAASTDAYFHSYDGSKNTTLDSRLVHSDARGVLLSTNPLTTNESEYKTFEKLDPLPYKLFVENTNLVLFDGLRKSICGMKNAARSFTDDLVTMSMTPGIYQGPRQRFRFEGLNSSSSYRAILVQMDTGSETKTEKRQNGDEDSGNDSRNGKIGGGGVVFGELSFDTSSDKSTCKIVSNLDFCGNVSWAVPGNSSVSNAELGRAYDDYAKGIYESFKKVMMQVPCEEGNSSRYSLINSCDECEEAYKEWLCTVTFPRCEDYSSSTPGLKRNVNSPFPDGSMVDEEERNNLSSLHKWHNMSRNLWIEENIKPGPYKEVLPCDEVCFEVVRRCPAAIKFGCPKWDYPGFDGSYAMRGWDDQTGLTCNALGTSQDQVGIAHLLQPQALGIFSVSLLVSFALYL
;
A
#
# COMPACT_ATOMS: atom_id res chain seq x y z
N HIS A 1 83.75 46.38 1.22
CA HIS A 1 83.37 45.76 -0.06
C HIS A 1 83.20 44.26 0.11
N ARG A 2 82.05 43.77 -0.35
CA ARG A 2 81.59 42.37 -0.49
C ARG A 2 80.81 41.80 0.70
N GLU A 3 79.49 41.98 0.59
CA GLU A 3 78.42 41.28 1.30
C GLU A 3 78.52 39.77 1.08
N TYR A 4 78.24 38.99 2.13
CA TYR A 4 77.83 37.60 2.03
C TYR A 4 76.55 37.44 2.85
N ALA A 5 75.46 37.13 2.13
CA ALA A 5 74.12 36.96 2.65
C ALA A 5 74.01 35.72 3.54
N LEU A 6 73.38 35.91 4.70
CA LEU A 6 73.10 34.86 5.68
C LEU A 6 71.80 34.16 5.29
N VAL A 7 71.90 33.02 4.61
CA VAL A 7 70.74 32.15 4.32
C VAL A 7 70.58 31.20 5.50
N MET A 8 69.52 31.43 6.28
CA MET A 8 69.09 30.55 7.37
C MET A 8 68.58 29.23 6.75
N ALA A 9 69.41 28.18 6.78
CA ALA A 9 69.00 26.84 6.38
C ALA A 9 68.16 26.20 7.50
N LEU A 10 66.85 26.05 7.28
CA LEU A 10 66.00 25.24 8.17
C LEU A 10 66.42 23.77 8.08
N SER A 11 66.51 23.12 9.24
CA SER A 11 66.84 21.69 9.34
C SER A 11 65.75 20.81 8.68
N PRO A 12 66.09 19.61 8.17
CA PRO A 12 65.15 18.73 7.46
C PRO A 12 63.94 18.29 8.30
N LEU A 13 64.00 18.42 9.62
CA LEU A 13 62.87 18.18 10.54
C LEU A 13 61.84 19.32 10.52
N GLN A 14 62.26 20.57 10.34
CA GLN A 14 61.35 21.72 10.29
C GLN A 14 60.59 21.79 8.96
N SER A 15 61.20 21.33 7.86
CA SER A 15 60.53 21.23 6.55
C SER A 15 59.42 20.17 6.53
N ARG A 16 59.61 19.04 7.23
CA ARG A 16 58.59 17.97 7.33
C ARG A 16 57.40 18.36 8.19
N LEU A 17 57.62 19.16 9.24
CA LEU A 17 56.54 19.64 10.10
C LEU A 17 55.69 20.71 9.41
N VAL A 18 56.30 21.61 8.64
CA VAL A 18 55.57 22.60 7.82
C VAL A 18 54.79 21.92 6.70
N ALA A 19 55.35 20.88 6.07
CA ALA A 19 54.66 20.11 5.04
C ALA A 19 53.46 19.31 5.60
N SER A 20 53.57 18.69 6.78
CA SER A 20 52.45 17.96 7.38
C SER A 20 51.36 18.89 7.92
N LEU A 21 51.73 20.06 8.42
CA LEU A 21 50.77 21.08 8.86
C LEU A 21 50.00 21.67 7.68
N GLY A 22 50.68 21.92 6.56
CA GLY A 22 50.04 22.36 5.32
C GLY A 22 49.05 21.34 4.76
N ALA A 23 49.43 20.06 4.73
CA ALA A 23 48.54 18.97 4.30
C ALA A 23 47.31 18.81 5.22
N SER A 24 47.51 18.96 6.53
CA SER A 24 46.42 18.87 7.53
C SER A 24 45.44 20.04 7.41
N LEU A 25 45.94 21.26 7.19
CA LEU A 25 45.10 22.44 6.97
C LEU A 25 44.32 22.36 5.65
N LEU A 26 44.90 21.77 4.61
CA LEU A 26 44.23 21.57 3.33
C LEU A 26 43.11 20.52 3.44
N LEU A 27 43.33 19.43 4.19
CA LEU A 27 42.29 18.44 4.50
C LEU A 27 41.17 19.04 5.36
N LEU A 28 41.50 19.89 6.33
CA LEU A 28 40.51 20.60 7.15
C LEU A 28 39.67 21.57 6.29
N ALA A 29 40.31 22.28 5.35
CA ALA A 29 39.61 23.18 4.43
C ALA A 29 38.67 22.42 3.48
N ILE A 30 39.09 21.25 2.96
CA ILE A 30 38.26 20.38 2.14
C ILE A 30 37.08 19.80 2.96
N TYR A 31 37.33 19.40 4.21
CA TYR A 31 36.28 18.96 5.12
C TYR A 31 35.25 20.06 5.39
N LEU A 32 35.67 21.29 5.66
CA LEU A 32 34.77 22.42 5.91
C LEU A 32 33.99 22.87 4.67
N LEU A 33 34.56 22.70 3.46
CA LEU A 33 33.87 22.98 2.21
C LEU A 33 32.83 21.91 1.85
N LEU A 34 33.11 20.63 2.15
CA LEU A 34 32.20 19.51 1.86
C LEU A 34 31.12 19.32 2.94
N PHE A 35 31.39 19.72 4.19
CA PHE A 35 30.51 19.56 5.35
C PHE A 35 30.08 20.89 5.97
N SER A 36 29.86 21.93 5.16
CA SER A 36 29.22 23.15 5.66
C SER A 36 27.76 22.85 6.02
N PRO A 37 27.32 23.01 7.28
CA PRO A 37 25.92 22.84 7.64
C PRO A 37 25.16 24.06 7.11
N GLN A 38 24.29 23.86 6.14
CA GLN A 38 23.24 24.83 5.87
C GLN A 38 22.28 24.80 7.07
N LEU A 39 22.45 25.75 8.00
CA LEU A 39 21.50 26.04 9.06
C LEU A 39 20.20 26.53 8.42
N ALA A 40 19.26 25.62 8.20
CA ALA A 40 17.86 25.96 8.03
C ALA A 40 17.26 26.19 9.43
N SER A 41 17.00 27.45 9.78
CA SER A 41 16.17 27.79 10.95
C SER A 41 14.74 27.33 10.69
N ALA A 42 14.27 26.34 11.45
CA ALA A 42 12.85 26.07 11.61
C ALA A 42 12.32 26.95 12.76
N THR A 43 11.44 27.88 12.42
CA THR A 43 10.67 28.66 13.40
C THR A 43 9.63 27.75 14.02
N GLU A 44 9.82 27.37 15.28
CA GLU A 44 8.83 26.66 16.09
C GLU A 44 7.62 27.57 16.39
N LEU A 45 6.42 27.07 16.15
CA LEU A 45 5.16 27.63 16.67
C LEU A 45 4.80 26.88 17.97
N PRO A 46 4.48 27.57 19.07
CA PRO A 46 4.29 26.94 20.37
C PRO A 46 2.97 26.18 20.46
N VAL A 47 3.06 24.92 20.87
CA VAL A 47 1.96 24.12 21.43
C VAL A 47 1.55 24.77 22.75
N ARG A 48 0.27 25.14 22.84
CA ARG A 48 -0.33 25.74 24.02
C ARG A 48 -0.89 24.64 24.92
N ASP A 49 -0.21 24.44 26.04
CA ASP A 49 -0.74 23.72 27.21
C ASP A 49 -2.04 24.37 27.69
N GLY A 50 -3.01 23.52 28.04
CA GLY A 50 -4.26 23.88 28.72
C GLY A 50 -4.66 22.71 29.61
N PHE A 51 -4.08 22.62 30.80
CA PHE A 51 -4.66 23.06 32.07
C PHE A 51 -5.71 22.07 32.62
N ASP A 52 -5.19 21.20 33.49
CA ASP A 52 -5.90 20.31 34.38
C ASP A 52 -6.56 21.14 35.50
N LEU A 53 -7.89 21.07 35.60
CA LEU A 53 -8.64 21.49 36.77
C LEU A 53 -9.69 20.42 37.06
N GLY A 54 -9.26 19.43 37.83
CA GLY A 54 -10.15 18.53 38.54
C GLY A 54 -11.07 19.31 39.48
N LEU A 55 -12.37 19.12 39.29
CA LEU A 55 -13.39 19.41 40.29
C LEU A 55 -14.50 18.36 40.13
N ASN A 56 -14.31 17.24 40.83
CA ASN A 56 -15.36 16.29 41.14
C ASN A 56 -16.25 16.88 42.23
N GLY A 57 -17.56 16.94 41.97
CA GLY A 57 -18.58 17.22 42.97
C GLY A 57 -19.94 16.73 42.45
N PRO A 58 -20.57 15.72 43.08
CA PRO A 58 -21.88 15.24 42.69
C PRO A 58 -22.95 16.05 43.42
N LEU A 59 -24.01 16.48 42.74
CA LEU A 59 -25.25 16.89 43.39
C LEU A 59 -26.45 16.38 42.58
N ASP A 60 -27.23 15.57 43.28
CA ASP A 60 -28.46 14.92 42.87
C ASP A 60 -29.64 15.89 42.69
N ASP A 61 -30.53 15.43 41.81
CA ASP A 61 -32.00 15.41 41.84
C ASP A 61 -32.93 16.65 41.95
N GLU A 62 -34.04 16.42 41.26
CA GLU A 62 -35.43 16.86 41.45
C GLU A 62 -36.01 18.07 40.69
N GLN A 63 -36.92 17.71 39.76
CA GLN A 63 -38.27 18.23 39.51
C GLN A 63 -38.52 19.75 39.48
N ALA A 64 -39.07 20.26 38.36
CA ALA A 64 -40.49 20.67 38.27
C ALA A 64 -40.79 21.43 36.96
N ASP A 65 -41.86 20.98 36.29
CA ASP A 65 -42.60 21.70 35.26
C ASP A 65 -43.23 22.99 35.80
N ILE A 66 -43.04 24.13 35.11
CA ILE A 66 -43.96 25.27 35.15
C ILE A 66 -44.07 25.89 33.74
N PHE A 67 -45.27 25.80 33.18
CA PHE A 67 -45.74 26.56 32.02
C PHE A 67 -45.93 28.04 32.39
N GLU A 68 -45.37 28.98 31.62
CA GLU A 68 -46.03 30.26 31.31
C GLU A 68 -45.56 30.85 29.96
N PRO A 69 -46.43 31.53 29.21
CA PRO A 69 -46.16 31.96 27.85
C PRO A 69 -45.58 33.39 27.81
N ALA A 70 -44.48 33.59 27.10
CA ALA A 70 -43.93 34.93 26.87
C ALA A 70 -43.63 35.18 25.39
N TYR A 71 -44.48 36.02 24.80
CA TYR A 71 -44.16 37.06 23.83
C TYR A 71 -43.24 36.69 22.65
N GLN A 72 -43.85 36.53 21.48
CA GLN A 72 -43.16 36.39 20.20
C GLN A 72 -43.14 37.76 19.48
N PRO A 73 -41.98 38.43 19.35
CA PRO A 73 -41.89 39.64 18.54
C PRO A 73 -41.95 39.28 17.05
N ASP A 74 -42.91 39.88 16.35
CA ASP A 74 -43.06 39.78 14.90
C ASP A 74 -42.05 40.72 14.23
N PHE A 75 -40.98 40.16 13.67
CA PHE A 75 -40.02 40.90 12.86
C PHE A 75 -40.40 40.79 11.38
N ALA A 76 -41.17 41.77 10.90
CA ALA A 76 -41.57 41.93 9.50
C ALA A 76 -40.43 42.38 8.56
N ALA A 77 -39.23 41.79 8.71
CA ALA A 77 -38.07 42.08 7.84
C ALA A 77 -37.28 40.83 7.42
N PHE A 78 -37.70 39.62 7.83
CA PHE A 78 -37.24 38.35 7.27
C PHE A 78 -38.41 37.65 6.61
N ASP A 79 -38.84 38.21 5.48
CA ASP A 79 -39.67 37.45 4.54
C ASP A 79 -38.88 36.18 4.17
N ARG A 80 -39.46 35.01 4.46
CA ARG A 80 -38.84 33.69 4.26
C ARG A 80 -38.83 33.29 2.79
N SER A 81 -38.48 34.21 1.89
CA SER A 81 -38.58 34.04 0.44
C SER A 81 -37.23 34.04 -0.31
N ILE A 82 -36.09 34.11 0.38
CA ILE A 82 -34.75 33.88 -0.21
C ILE A 82 -34.07 32.64 0.38
N ILE A 83 -34.82 31.54 0.42
CA ILE A 83 -34.22 30.20 0.33
C ILE A 83 -34.78 29.65 -0.97
N GLY A 84 -33.96 29.62 -2.01
CA GLY A 84 -34.32 29.03 -3.29
C GLY A 84 -34.75 27.59 -3.05
N ARG A 85 -36.06 27.34 -3.04
CA ARG A 85 -36.57 25.97 -3.17
C ARG A 85 -36.12 25.50 -4.54
N ALA A 86 -35.33 24.43 -4.56
CA ALA A 86 -35.01 23.74 -5.81
C ALA A 86 -36.33 23.49 -6.58
N PRO A 87 -36.36 23.73 -7.90
CA PRO A 87 -37.55 23.45 -8.72
C PRO A 87 -38.08 22.03 -8.47
N SER A 88 -39.40 21.89 -8.45
CA SER A 88 -40.09 20.61 -8.26
C SER A 88 -39.60 19.57 -9.26
N GLY A 89 -38.93 18.52 -8.77
CA GLY A 89 -38.29 17.46 -9.57
C GLY A 89 -36.78 17.32 -9.36
N LEU A 90 -36.13 18.30 -8.73
CA LEU A 90 -34.69 18.28 -8.44
C LEU A 90 -34.38 17.67 -7.07
N LYS A 91 -33.41 16.75 -7.04
CA LYS A 91 -32.96 16.09 -5.80
C LYS A 91 -31.72 16.76 -5.26
N SER A 92 -31.67 16.96 -3.95
CA SER A 92 -30.50 17.56 -3.30
C SER A 92 -29.39 16.54 -3.05
N LEU A 93 -28.14 16.91 -3.31
CA LEU A 93 -26.94 16.19 -2.90
C LEU A 93 -26.24 16.94 -1.77
N GLY A 94 -25.95 16.23 -0.68
CA GLY A 94 -25.16 16.75 0.44
C GLY A 94 -23.66 16.53 0.25
N ASN A 95 -22.84 17.31 0.96
CA ASN A 95 -21.38 17.18 0.94
C ASN A 95 -20.94 15.84 1.56
N ASN A 96 -20.24 15.02 0.79
CA ASN A 96 -19.82 13.66 1.19
C ASN A 96 -21.01 12.75 1.57
N ILE A 97 -22.20 12.96 0.99
CA ILE A 97 -23.38 12.11 1.20
C ILE A 97 -23.68 11.37 -0.11
N VAL A 98 -23.68 10.04 -0.05
CA VAL A 98 -24.01 9.20 -1.20
C VAL A 98 -25.52 9.12 -1.39
N LYS A 99 -25.96 9.13 -2.65
CA LYS A 99 -27.35 8.88 -3.04
C LYS A 99 -27.41 7.75 -4.05
N THR A 100 -28.39 6.88 -3.88
CA THR A 100 -28.63 5.71 -4.74
C THR A 100 -29.90 5.91 -5.56
N TRP A 101 -29.90 5.52 -6.83
CA TRP A 101 -31.11 5.61 -7.65
C TRP A 101 -31.16 4.55 -8.76
N ASN A 102 -32.38 4.22 -9.20
CA ASN A 102 -32.65 3.34 -10.33
C ASN A 102 -33.06 4.16 -11.56
N LEU A 103 -32.45 3.86 -12.72
CA LEU A 103 -32.84 4.43 -14.01
C LEU A 103 -33.24 3.33 -14.98
N ASN A 104 -34.35 3.55 -15.69
CA ASN A 104 -34.65 2.75 -16.86
C ASN A 104 -33.78 3.20 -18.03
N PRO A 105 -33.51 2.33 -19.02
CA PRO A 105 -32.78 2.72 -20.22
C PRO A 105 -33.42 3.94 -20.91
N GLY A 106 -32.60 4.92 -21.29
CA GLY A 106 -33.04 6.17 -21.91
C GLY A 106 -33.46 7.28 -20.94
N GLU A 107 -33.59 6.99 -19.63
CA GLU A 107 -33.96 7.99 -18.63
C GLU A 107 -32.76 8.84 -18.16
N THR A 108 -33.09 10.03 -17.66
CA THR A 108 -32.14 10.98 -17.08
C THR A 108 -32.65 11.44 -15.72
N VAL A 109 -31.74 11.63 -14.76
CA VAL A 109 -32.02 12.22 -13.45
C VAL A 109 -31.06 13.38 -13.20
N CYS A 110 -31.57 14.45 -12.58
CA CYS A 110 -30.81 15.63 -12.22
C CYS A 110 -30.78 15.83 -10.70
N TYR A 111 -29.62 16.19 -10.19
CA TYR A 111 -29.36 16.53 -8.80
C TYR A 111 -28.80 17.96 -8.69
N VAL A 112 -28.99 18.58 -7.54
CA VAL A 112 -28.44 19.91 -7.20
C VAL A 112 -27.54 19.78 -5.99
N PHE A 113 -26.32 20.26 -6.11
CA PHE A 113 -25.35 20.38 -5.02
C PHE A 113 -25.17 21.86 -4.67
N THR A 114 -25.62 22.26 -3.49
CA THR A 114 -25.53 23.65 -3.02
C THR A 114 -24.25 23.85 -2.20
N THR A 115 -23.42 24.83 -2.57
CA THR A 115 -22.10 25.07 -1.93
C THR A 115 -22.16 25.91 -0.64
N GLY A 116 -23.35 26.20 -0.13
CA GLY A 116 -23.56 27.04 1.05
C GLY A 116 -24.40 26.35 2.13
N SER A 117 -23.78 26.11 3.30
CA SER A 117 -24.38 26.03 4.66
C SER A 117 -23.78 24.99 5.63
N SER A 118 -22.60 24.41 5.35
CA SER A 118 -21.90 23.59 6.37
C SER A 118 -20.62 24.27 6.89
N ARG A 119 -20.81 25.39 7.58
CA ARG A 119 -19.87 25.84 8.61
C ARG A 119 -20.72 25.98 9.87
N THR A 120 -20.58 25.05 10.81
CA THR A 120 -21.05 25.26 12.18
C THR A 120 -20.43 26.54 12.69
N GLN A 121 -21.18 27.63 12.60
CA GLN A 121 -20.83 28.91 13.17
C GLN A 121 -21.00 28.71 14.66
N THR A 122 -19.91 28.43 15.37
CA THR A 122 -19.84 28.71 16.80
C THR A 122 -20.06 30.21 16.95
N THR A 123 -21.31 30.59 17.15
CA THR A 123 -21.69 31.88 17.70
C THR A 123 -21.10 31.95 19.10
N GLN A 124 -19.85 32.41 19.21
CA GLN A 124 -19.42 33.02 20.46
C GLN A 124 -20.25 34.29 20.62
N VAL A 125 -21.35 34.13 21.35
CA VAL A 125 -22.05 35.22 22.01
C VAL A 125 -21.04 35.85 22.95
N ALA A 126 -20.47 36.98 22.53
CA ALA A 126 -19.67 37.84 23.38
C ALA A 126 -20.58 38.38 24.48
N GLY A 127 -20.63 37.65 25.60
CA GLY A 127 -21.19 38.12 26.86
C GLY A 127 -20.26 39.17 27.45
N THR A 128 -20.69 40.42 27.34
CA THR A 128 -20.23 41.57 28.12
C THR A 128 -20.20 41.28 29.62
N SER A 129 -19.04 41.48 30.25
CA SER A 129 -18.97 41.95 31.63
C SER A 129 -17.81 42.94 31.78
N THR A 130 -18.23 44.16 32.05
CA THR A 130 -17.49 45.37 32.36
C THR A 130 -16.54 45.23 33.55
N THR A 131 -15.30 45.72 33.43
CA THR A 131 -14.72 46.57 34.49
C THR A 131 -13.72 47.55 33.89
N ALA A 132 -13.90 48.81 34.26
CA ALA A 132 -13.21 49.97 33.75
C ALA A 132 -11.76 50.09 34.24
N THR A 133 -10.92 50.76 33.46
CA THR A 133 -10.14 51.91 33.95
C THR A 133 -9.68 52.75 32.78
N ALA A 134 -9.79 54.06 32.97
CA ALA A 134 -9.66 55.10 31.96
C ALA A 134 -8.20 55.47 31.68
N ALA A 135 -7.92 55.88 30.43
CA ALA A 135 -6.96 56.93 30.15
C ALA A 135 -7.34 57.59 28.82
N ALA A 136 -7.42 58.92 28.86
CA ALA A 136 -7.94 59.80 27.83
C ALA A 136 -6.97 59.98 26.65
N ALA A 137 -7.52 60.24 25.46
CA ALA A 137 -7.29 61.47 24.69
C ALA A 137 -7.91 61.39 23.28
N GLY A 138 -8.51 62.50 22.83
CA GLY A 138 -8.44 62.88 21.42
C GLY A 138 -9.71 62.76 20.59
N ASN A 139 -10.47 63.85 20.60
CA ASN A 139 -11.60 64.21 19.75
C ASN A 139 -11.34 64.01 18.23
N GLY A 140 -12.33 63.54 17.46
CA GLY A 140 -12.25 63.52 16.00
C GLY A 140 -13.42 62.82 15.29
N LYS A 141 -14.50 63.56 15.06
CA LYS A 141 -15.65 63.17 14.22
C LYS A 141 -15.18 62.91 12.77
N ARG A 142 -15.34 61.70 12.26
CA ARG A 142 -15.31 61.37 10.83
C ARG A 142 -16.35 60.29 10.55
N ASP A 143 -17.39 60.66 9.80
CA ASP A 143 -18.24 59.73 9.07
C ASP A 143 -17.35 58.96 8.08
N LEU A 144 -17.41 57.64 8.13
CA LEU A 144 -16.78 56.75 7.15
C LEU A 144 -17.73 55.59 6.93
N ASP A 145 -18.35 55.61 5.74
CA ASP A 145 -19.19 54.57 5.18
C ASP A 145 -18.55 53.20 5.41
N THR A 146 -19.23 52.35 6.17
CA THR A 146 -18.85 50.95 6.28
C THR A 146 -19.36 50.25 5.02
N GLU A 147 -18.52 50.23 4.01
CA GLU A 147 -18.67 49.37 2.84
C GLU A 147 -18.79 47.93 3.35
N ILE A 148 -19.98 47.33 3.21
CA ILE A 148 -20.17 45.90 3.47
C ILE A 148 -19.34 45.18 2.42
N ILE A 149 -18.14 44.73 2.81
CA ILE A 149 -17.35 43.80 2.00
C ILE A 149 -18.13 42.48 2.01
N THR A 150 -19.02 42.31 1.04
CA THR A 150 -19.51 40.98 0.67
C THR A 150 -18.28 40.16 0.29
N PRO A 151 -17.97 39.03 0.96
CA PRO A 151 -16.88 38.19 0.52
C PRO A 151 -17.18 37.76 -0.92
N ARG A 152 -16.33 38.17 -1.86
CA ARG A 152 -16.38 37.73 -3.25
C ARG A 152 -16.46 36.20 -3.24
N ALA A 153 -17.50 35.62 -3.86
CA ALA A 153 -17.66 34.18 -3.93
C ALA A 153 -16.44 33.58 -4.63
N ALA A 154 -15.54 32.96 -3.86
CA ALA A 154 -14.39 32.28 -4.42
C ALA A 154 -14.87 31.03 -5.17
N LYS A 155 -14.42 30.85 -6.41
CA LYS A 155 -14.63 29.60 -7.17
C LYS A 155 -14.09 28.43 -6.35
N ARG A 156 -14.96 27.46 -6.04
CA ARG A 156 -14.60 26.23 -5.31
C ARG A 156 -14.58 25.07 -6.28
N LYS A 157 -13.59 24.18 -6.11
CA LYS A 157 -13.55 22.90 -6.80
C LYS A 157 -14.54 21.95 -6.14
N ILE A 158 -15.36 21.31 -6.95
CA ILE A 158 -16.34 20.31 -6.53
C ILE A 158 -16.00 19.03 -7.27
N TYR A 159 -15.81 17.97 -6.50
CA TYR A 159 -15.50 16.64 -6.96
C TYR A 159 -16.80 15.84 -7.01
N VAL A 160 -17.20 15.43 -8.21
CA VAL A 160 -18.38 14.58 -8.42
C VAL A 160 -17.88 13.20 -8.83
N SER A 161 -18.33 12.18 -8.12
CA SER A 161 -17.97 10.78 -8.40
C SER A 161 -19.21 9.91 -8.35
N ALA A 162 -19.31 8.98 -9.29
CA ALA A 162 -20.43 8.06 -9.37
C ALA A 162 -19.98 6.65 -9.77
N ASN A 163 -20.63 5.65 -9.20
CA ASN A 163 -20.38 4.23 -9.41
C ASN A 163 -21.67 3.51 -9.81
N THR A 164 -21.62 2.64 -10.82
CA THR A 164 -22.74 1.82 -11.27
C THR A 164 -22.80 0.56 -10.42
N CYS A 165 -23.93 0.31 -9.77
CA CYS A 165 -24.10 -0.83 -8.88
C CYS A 165 -24.90 -1.98 -9.50
N LEU A 166 -25.75 -1.69 -10.48
CA LEU A 166 -26.39 -2.67 -11.36
C LEU A 166 -26.43 -2.11 -12.77
N GLN A 167 -26.23 -2.97 -13.75
CA GLN A 167 -26.31 -2.63 -15.17
C GLN A 167 -27.11 -3.71 -15.90
N PRO A 168 -27.67 -3.40 -17.08
CA PRO A 168 -28.34 -4.37 -17.94
C PRO A 168 -27.43 -5.57 -18.26
N THR A 169 -28.02 -6.75 -18.25
CA THR A 169 -27.34 -8.02 -18.51
C THR A 169 -27.64 -8.52 -19.91
N GLN A 170 -26.73 -9.31 -20.49
CA GLN A 170 -26.96 -9.89 -21.82
C GLN A 170 -28.13 -10.89 -21.80
N THR A 171 -29.00 -10.77 -22.79
CA THR A 171 -30.13 -11.68 -23.02
C THR A 171 -29.77 -12.83 -23.97
N LYS A 172 -28.69 -12.68 -24.75
CA LYS A 172 -28.17 -13.69 -25.68
C LYS A 172 -26.64 -13.67 -25.69
N ASN A 173 -26.00 -14.82 -25.52
CA ASN A 173 -24.54 -14.99 -25.45
C ASN A 173 -23.77 -14.72 -26.76
N ASP A 174 -24.39 -14.11 -27.79
CA ASP A 174 -23.95 -14.25 -29.19
C ASP A 174 -23.73 -12.93 -29.94
N THR A 175 -23.60 -11.79 -29.25
CA THR A 175 -23.30 -10.50 -29.89
C THR A 175 -21.85 -10.07 -29.72
N LYS A 176 -21.29 -9.48 -30.79
CA LYS A 176 -19.92 -8.95 -30.87
C LYS A 176 -19.58 -7.89 -29.81
N ASP A 177 -20.59 -7.27 -29.19
CA ASP A 177 -20.43 -6.34 -28.08
C ASP A 177 -20.62 -7.08 -26.74
N ARG A 178 -19.50 -7.41 -26.09
CA ARG A 178 -19.48 -8.08 -24.78
C ARG A 178 -19.79 -7.14 -23.61
N LEU A 179 -19.54 -5.84 -23.77
CA LEU A 179 -19.64 -4.86 -22.69
C LEU A 179 -21.03 -4.21 -22.64
N PRO A 180 -21.71 -4.19 -21.48
CA PRO A 180 -22.95 -3.47 -21.30
C PRO A 180 -22.80 -1.96 -21.58
N PRO A 181 -23.82 -1.29 -22.14
CA PRO A 181 -23.81 0.15 -22.30
C PRO A 181 -23.59 0.85 -20.94
N GLN A 182 -22.74 1.87 -20.93
CA GLN A 182 -22.31 2.55 -19.71
C GLN A 182 -23.06 3.87 -19.50
N LEU A 183 -23.33 4.24 -18.24
CA LEU A 183 -23.96 5.50 -17.88
C LEU A 183 -23.12 6.72 -18.31
N ILE A 184 -23.74 7.89 -18.32
CA ILE A 184 -23.08 9.16 -18.63
C ILE A 184 -23.30 10.13 -17.47
N LEU A 185 -22.22 10.70 -16.95
CA LEU A 185 -22.21 11.74 -15.91
C LEU A 185 -21.90 13.09 -16.57
N ALA A 186 -22.66 14.13 -16.23
CA ALA A 186 -22.39 15.52 -16.62
C ALA A 186 -22.60 16.45 -15.42
N ALA A 187 -21.79 17.51 -15.33
CA ALA A 187 -21.93 18.55 -14.31
C ALA A 187 -21.93 19.95 -14.93
N SER A 188 -22.81 20.83 -14.46
CA SER A 188 -22.99 22.19 -14.98
C SER A 188 -23.27 23.19 -13.86
N THR A 189 -22.85 24.44 -14.04
CA THR A 189 -23.23 25.58 -13.18
C THR A 189 -24.50 26.28 -13.63
N SER A 190 -25.07 25.88 -14.77
CA SER A 190 -26.31 26.41 -15.34
C SER A 190 -27.45 25.40 -15.16
N GLY A 191 -28.57 25.84 -14.60
CA GLY A 191 -29.75 25.00 -14.38
C GLY A 191 -30.47 24.58 -15.66
N ASP A 192 -30.49 25.46 -16.67
CA ASP A 192 -31.19 25.22 -17.94
C ASP A 192 -30.45 24.18 -18.81
N THR A 193 -29.12 24.23 -18.84
CA THR A 193 -28.30 23.26 -19.59
C THR A 193 -27.95 22.02 -18.78
N GLY A 194 -27.90 22.14 -17.46
CA GLY A 194 -27.44 21.09 -16.55
C GLY A 194 -28.37 19.91 -16.47
N CYS A 195 -29.69 20.14 -16.41
CA CYS A 195 -30.70 19.06 -16.25
C CYS A 195 -31.32 18.56 -17.56
N SER A 196 -30.81 19.01 -18.70
CA SER A 196 -31.20 18.48 -20.02
C SER A 196 -30.37 17.24 -20.37
N GLN A 197 -30.84 16.41 -21.31
CA GLN A 197 -30.00 15.30 -21.80
C GLN A 197 -28.67 15.86 -22.34
N PRO A 198 -27.52 15.30 -21.91
CA PRO A 198 -26.23 15.84 -22.27
C PRO A 198 -25.97 15.67 -23.77
N THR A 199 -25.69 16.78 -24.45
CA THR A 199 -25.25 16.75 -25.86
C THR A 199 -23.76 16.40 -25.92
N SER A 200 -23.32 15.76 -27.01
CA SER A 200 -21.94 15.24 -27.18
C SER A 200 -20.79 16.25 -26.99
N ASN A 201 -21.07 17.53 -26.79
CA ASN A 201 -20.11 18.63 -26.69
C ASN A 201 -20.23 19.43 -25.37
N GLN A 202 -20.85 18.89 -24.32
CA GLN A 202 -20.91 19.60 -23.03
C GLN A 202 -19.57 19.52 -22.30
N PRO A 203 -19.07 20.64 -21.74
CA PRO A 203 -17.91 20.62 -20.86
C PRO A 203 -18.25 19.86 -19.56
N ASN A 204 -17.26 19.21 -18.95
CA ASN A 204 -17.41 18.47 -17.67
C ASN A 204 -18.37 17.26 -17.77
N GLN A 205 -18.27 16.52 -18.88
CA GLN A 205 -18.97 15.25 -19.10
C GLN A 205 -17.97 14.08 -19.06
N ALA A 206 -18.37 12.98 -18.42
CA ALA A 206 -17.64 11.72 -18.41
C ALA A 206 -18.59 10.56 -18.71
N LYS A 207 -18.25 9.75 -19.72
CA LYS A 207 -18.87 8.43 -19.89
C LYS A 207 -18.29 7.50 -18.82
N PHE A 208 -19.12 6.68 -18.19
CA PHE A 208 -18.66 5.69 -17.25
C PHE A 208 -17.72 4.70 -17.95
N ASP A 209 -16.63 4.39 -17.27
CA ASP A 209 -15.64 3.42 -17.71
C ASP A 209 -15.60 2.30 -16.67
N GLU A 210 -15.95 1.09 -17.09
CA GLU A 210 -16.07 -0.08 -16.20
C GLU A 210 -16.88 0.22 -14.92
N GLY A 211 -17.96 1.00 -15.07
CA GLY A 211 -18.89 1.30 -13.99
C GLY A 211 -18.48 2.47 -13.10
N SER A 212 -17.41 3.21 -13.38
CA SER A 212 -17.03 4.41 -12.61
C SER A 212 -16.89 5.66 -13.47
N ALA A 213 -17.27 6.82 -12.92
CA ALA A 213 -17.06 8.13 -13.54
C ALA A 213 -16.74 9.20 -12.49
N THR A 214 -15.82 10.09 -12.83
CA THR A 214 -15.42 11.23 -11.99
C THR A 214 -15.33 12.51 -12.80
N VAL A 215 -15.81 13.62 -12.26
CA VAL A 215 -15.79 14.96 -12.87
C VAL A 215 -15.39 15.99 -11.83
N ILE A 216 -14.55 16.95 -12.21
CA ILE A 216 -14.23 18.14 -11.41
C ILE A 216 -14.87 19.36 -12.06
N ILE A 217 -15.54 20.18 -11.27
CA ILE A 217 -16.10 21.46 -11.73
C ILE A 217 -15.77 22.57 -10.75
N GLU A 218 -15.46 23.75 -11.27
CA GLU A 218 -15.27 24.97 -10.47
C GLU A 218 -16.54 25.81 -10.51
N ALA A 219 -17.14 26.06 -9.34
CA ALA A 219 -18.39 26.80 -9.23
C ALA A 219 -18.35 27.82 -8.08
N GLU A 220 -19.10 28.91 -8.24
CA GLU A 220 -19.31 29.95 -7.21
C GLU A 220 -20.63 29.75 -6.44
N GLY A 221 -21.49 28.84 -6.91
CA GLY A 221 -22.83 28.59 -6.40
C GLY A 221 -23.26 27.15 -6.59
N ASP A 222 -24.51 26.94 -6.98
CA ASP A 222 -25.11 25.61 -7.15
C ASP A 222 -24.55 24.87 -8.37
N VAL A 223 -24.36 23.57 -8.23
CA VAL A 223 -23.94 22.67 -9.31
C VAL A 223 -25.05 21.68 -9.61
N PHE A 224 -25.43 21.60 -10.88
CA PHE A 224 -26.38 20.64 -11.42
C PHE A 224 -25.62 19.42 -11.93
N ILE A 225 -25.96 18.25 -11.40
CA ILE A 225 -25.31 16.97 -11.71
C ILE A 225 -26.35 16.08 -12.37
N THR A 226 -26.05 15.60 -13.56
CA THR A 226 -26.99 14.83 -14.38
C THR A 226 -26.40 13.48 -14.73
N LEU A 227 -27.19 12.43 -14.49
CA LEU A 227 -26.89 11.07 -14.92
C LEU A 227 -27.89 10.63 -15.97
N THR A 228 -27.38 10.10 -17.06
CA THR A 228 -28.20 9.61 -18.18
C THR A 228 -27.88 8.14 -18.46
N ALA A 229 -28.94 7.33 -18.51
CA ALA A 229 -28.87 5.95 -18.95
C ALA A 229 -28.97 5.88 -20.47
N PRO A 230 -28.00 5.29 -21.19
CA PRO A 230 -28.12 5.09 -22.62
C PRO A 230 -29.27 4.13 -22.94
N ASN A 231 -29.83 4.24 -24.14
CA ASN A 231 -30.72 3.21 -24.67
C ASN A 231 -29.95 1.89 -24.82
N VAL A 232 -30.52 0.80 -24.31
CA VAL A 232 -29.95 -0.54 -24.50
C VAL A 232 -30.18 -1.01 -25.94
N THR A 233 -29.15 -1.55 -26.56
CA THR A 233 -29.20 -2.17 -27.89
C THR A 233 -29.90 -3.54 -27.82
N GLU A 234 -30.37 -4.06 -28.98
CA GLU A 234 -30.96 -5.42 -29.07
C GLU A 234 -29.95 -6.46 -28.57
N GLY A 235 -30.05 -6.86 -27.30
CA GLY A 235 -29.09 -7.77 -26.67
C GLY A 235 -28.95 -7.61 -25.16
N PHE A 236 -29.31 -6.46 -24.58
CA PHE A 236 -29.25 -6.21 -23.14
C PHE A 236 -30.62 -5.91 -22.54
N ASP A 237 -30.89 -6.44 -21.34
CA ASP A 237 -32.12 -6.19 -20.59
C ASP A 237 -31.82 -5.95 -19.11
N GLY A 238 -32.66 -5.14 -18.47
CA GLY A 238 -32.53 -4.74 -17.07
C GLY A 238 -32.46 -3.24 -16.85
N VAL A 239 -32.34 -2.88 -15.57
CA VAL A 239 -32.28 -1.50 -15.09
C VAL A 239 -30.87 -1.12 -14.69
N TYR A 240 -30.57 0.18 -14.68
CA TYR A 240 -29.37 0.70 -14.06
C TYR A 240 -29.64 1.06 -12.61
N ASN A 241 -28.74 0.69 -11.71
CA ASN A 241 -28.67 1.24 -10.35
C ASN A 241 -27.30 1.89 -10.18
N PHE A 242 -27.22 3.06 -9.56
CA PHE A 242 -25.95 3.74 -9.33
C PHE A 242 -25.93 4.47 -7.98
N GLU A 243 -24.72 4.73 -7.51
CA GLU A 243 -24.37 5.60 -6.39
C GLU A 243 -23.73 6.88 -6.95
N VAL A 244 -24.16 8.06 -6.49
CA VAL A 244 -23.55 9.36 -6.82
C VAL A 244 -23.30 10.16 -5.54
N ALA A 245 -22.16 10.83 -5.49
CA ALA A 245 -21.81 11.72 -4.40
C ALA A 245 -21.01 12.92 -4.93
N ALA A 246 -21.13 14.04 -4.22
CA ALA A 246 -20.39 15.26 -4.48
C ALA A 246 -19.64 15.70 -3.21
N SER A 247 -18.44 16.25 -3.39
CA SER A 247 -17.57 16.69 -2.31
C SER A 247 -16.85 17.99 -2.65
N THR A 248 -16.57 18.80 -1.64
CA THR A 248 -15.70 19.97 -1.75
C THR A 248 -14.21 19.65 -1.55
N ASP A 249 -13.88 18.46 -1.05
CA ASP A 249 -12.55 18.12 -0.56
C ASP A 249 -11.81 17.14 -1.49
N ALA A 250 -12.43 16.00 -1.80
CA ALA A 250 -11.90 14.97 -2.68
C ALA A 250 -13.02 14.06 -3.22
N TYR A 251 -12.73 13.23 -4.22
CA TYR A 251 -13.74 12.28 -4.72
C TYR A 251 -14.23 11.32 -3.61
N PHE A 252 -15.54 11.04 -3.61
CA PHE A 252 -16.11 10.07 -2.70
C PHE A 252 -15.83 8.64 -3.16
N HIS A 253 -15.97 8.35 -4.46
CA HIS A 253 -15.48 7.13 -5.11
C HIS A 253 -14.27 7.46 -5.98
N SER A 254 -13.21 6.66 -5.88
CA SER A 254 -12.02 6.85 -6.73
C SER A 254 -11.53 5.53 -7.32
N TYR A 255 -10.82 5.66 -8.45
CA TYR A 255 -10.12 4.58 -9.12
C TYR A 255 -8.66 4.98 -9.31
N ASP A 256 -7.76 4.12 -8.86
CA ASP A 256 -6.32 4.23 -9.08
C ASP A 256 -5.85 3.11 -10.01
N GLY A 257 -5.66 3.45 -11.29
CA GLY A 257 -5.18 2.51 -12.30
C GLY A 257 -3.67 2.34 -12.36
N SER A 258 -2.90 2.93 -11.44
CA SER A 258 -1.45 2.78 -11.43
C SER A 258 -1.07 1.33 -11.11
N LYS A 259 -0.28 0.71 -12.00
CA LYS A 259 0.18 -0.68 -11.85
C LYS A 259 1.08 -0.89 -10.62
N ASN A 260 1.60 0.17 -10.04
CA ASN A 260 2.53 0.13 -8.90
C ASN A 260 1.84 0.29 -7.54
N THR A 261 0.54 0.57 -7.51
CA THR A 261 -0.16 0.95 -6.28
C THR A 261 -1.17 -0.13 -5.92
N THR A 262 -0.68 -1.21 -5.32
CA THR A 262 -1.19 -1.78 -4.05
C THR A 262 -0.92 -3.27 -3.91
N LEU A 263 -1.13 -4.10 -4.93
CA LEU A 263 -0.71 -5.51 -4.91
C LEU A 263 0.71 -5.63 -5.47
N ASP A 264 1.59 -6.31 -4.73
CA ASP A 264 2.95 -6.56 -5.17
C ASP A 264 2.94 -7.75 -6.14
N SER A 265 3.03 -7.46 -7.44
CA SER A 265 3.03 -8.48 -8.50
C SER A 265 4.19 -9.48 -8.37
N ARG A 266 5.25 -9.15 -7.62
CA ARG A 266 6.38 -10.05 -7.35
C ARG A 266 6.08 -11.06 -6.25
N LEU A 267 5.04 -10.81 -5.45
CA LEU A 267 4.60 -11.63 -4.32
C LEU A 267 3.33 -12.42 -4.63
N VAL A 268 3.11 -12.74 -5.91
CA VAL A 268 2.05 -13.64 -6.36
C VAL A 268 2.57 -15.07 -6.29
N HIS A 269 1.89 -15.92 -5.53
CA HIS A 269 2.20 -17.34 -5.43
C HIS A 269 0.96 -18.16 -5.68
N SER A 270 0.96 -19.01 -6.70
CA SER A 270 -0.15 -19.90 -7.01
C SER A 270 0.22 -21.37 -6.84
N ASP A 271 -0.78 -22.18 -6.54
CA ASP A 271 -0.73 -23.63 -6.75
C ASP A 271 -1.85 -24.05 -7.71
N ALA A 272 -2.14 -25.34 -7.79
CA ALA A 272 -3.17 -25.86 -8.68
C ALA A 272 -4.60 -25.43 -8.31
N ARG A 273 -4.85 -24.99 -7.06
CA ARG A 273 -6.20 -24.70 -6.55
C ARG A 273 -6.32 -23.42 -5.74
N GLY A 274 -5.26 -22.63 -5.65
CA GLY A 274 -5.25 -21.44 -4.84
C GLY A 274 -4.20 -20.44 -5.27
N VAL A 275 -4.32 -19.25 -4.70
CA VAL A 275 -3.35 -18.17 -4.84
C VAL A 275 -3.16 -17.47 -3.51
N LEU A 276 -1.95 -17.01 -3.28
CA LEU A 276 -1.58 -16.10 -2.22
C LEU A 276 -1.09 -14.80 -2.86
N LEU A 277 -1.69 -13.70 -2.43
CA LEU A 277 -1.41 -12.35 -2.90
C LEU A 277 -1.08 -11.48 -1.69
N SER A 278 -0.19 -10.50 -1.87
CA SER A 278 0.19 -9.56 -0.81
C SER A 278 0.14 -8.13 -1.33
N THR A 279 -0.24 -7.21 -0.44
CA THR A 279 -0.08 -5.78 -0.72
C THR A 279 1.39 -5.36 -0.67
N ASN A 280 1.65 -4.20 -1.24
CA ASN A 280 2.76 -3.32 -0.86
C ASN A 280 2.67 -2.97 0.63
N PRO A 281 3.75 -2.50 1.26
CA PRO A 281 3.72 -2.02 2.64
C PRO A 281 2.60 -1.01 2.86
N LEU A 282 1.80 -1.22 3.91
CA LEU A 282 0.70 -0.32 4.25
C LEU A 282 1.18 1.02 4.81
N THR A 283 2.36 1.02 5.42
CA THR A 283 3.05 2.20 5.90
C THR A 283 4.56 1.95 5.84
N THR A 284 5.34 2.99 5.61
CA THR A 284 6.80 2.95 5.76
C THR A 284 7.25 3.47 7.12
N ASN A 285 6.32 4.03 7.91
CA ASN A 285 6.60 4.59 9.22
C ASN A 285 6.64 3.50 10.30
N GLU A 286 7.84 3.20 10.80
CA GLU A 286 8.07 2.16 11.83
C GLU A 286 7.21 2.35 13.09
N SER A 287 6.94 3.60 13.48
CA SER A 287 6.13 3.90 14.66
C SER A 287 4.67 3.44 14.53
N GLU A 288 4.19 3.25 13.30
CA GLU A 288 2.82 2.86 12.99
C GLU A 288 2.68 1.34 12.75
N TYR A 289 3.78 0.58 12.64
CA TYR A 289 3.72 -0.84 12.27
C TYR A 289 2.79 -1.63 13.19
N LYS A 290 2.92 -1.45 14.50
CA LYS A 290 2.06 -2.12 15.50
C LYS A 290 0.58 -1.72 15.40
N THR A 291 0.30 -0.50 14.93
CA THR A 291 -1.07 -0.02 14.72
C THR A 291 -1.66 -0.74 13.51
N PHE A 292 -0.94 -0.79 12.39
CA PHE A 292 -1.38 -1.46 11.17
C PHE A 292 -1.48 -2.98 11.32
N GLU A 293 -0.58 -3.62 12.08
CA GLU A 293 -0.65 -5.05 12.40
C GLU A 293 -1.91 -5.44 13.18
N LYS A 294 -2.47 -4.51 13.96
CA LYS A 294 -3.65 -4.72 14.82
C LYS A 294 -4.93 -4.15 14.23
N LEU A 295 -4.92 -3.74 12.96
CA LEU A 295 -6.13 -3.25 12.30
C LEU A 295 -7.17 -4.35 12.20
N ASP A 296 -8.35 -4.07 12.74
CA ASP A 296 -9.56 -4.88 12.61
C ASP A 296 -10.76 -3.93 12.51
N PRO A 297 -11.55 -3.94 11.41
CA PRO A 297 -11.39 -4.77 10.21
C PRO A 297 -10.21 -4.34 9.32
N LEU A 298 -9.75 -5.26 8.48
CA LEU A 298 -8.66 -5.02 7.53
C LEU A 298 -9.09 -4.05 6.41
N PRO A 299 -8.22 -3.10 6.00
CA PRO A 299 -8.59 -1.98 5.13
C PRO A 299 -8.90 -2.35 3.67
N TYR A 300 -8.29 -3.43 3.17
CA TYR A 300 -8.46 -3.84 1.78
C TYR A 300 -9.32 -5.08 1.67
N LYS A 301 -10.11 -5.18 0.60
CA LYS A 301 -10.79 -6.41 0.17
C LYS A 301 -10.33 -6.77 -1.24
N LEU A 302 -10.39 -8.05 -1.58
CA LEU A 302 -9.97 -8.53 -2.88
C LEU A 302 -11.11 -9.19 -3.63
N PHE A 303 -11.30 -8.81 -4.89
CA PHE A 303 -12.19 -9.48 -5.83
C PHE A 303 -11.39 -10.31 -6.82
N VAL A 304 -11.71 -11.61 -6.93
CA VAL A 304 -11.08 -12.52 -7.89
C VAL A 304 -12.13 -13.10 -8.83
N GLU A 305 -11.83 -13.10 -10.13
CA GLU A 305 -12.67 -13.67 -11.17
C GLU A 305 -11.82 -14.47 -12.18
N ASN A 306 -12.37 -15.58 -12.69
CA ASN A 306 -11.78 -16.30 -13.82
C ASN A 306 -11.94 -15.47 -15.10
N THR A 307 -10.87 -15.29 -15.85
CA THR A 307 -10.84 -14.43 -17.05
C THR A 307 -11.82 -14.82 -18.16
N ASN A 308 -12.36 -16.05 -18.14
CA ASN A 308 -13.39 -16.51 -19.09
C ASN A 308 -14.81 -16.11 -18.68
N LEU A 309 -15.00 -15.66 -17.45
CA LEU A 309 -16.28 -15.13 -16.95
C LEU A 309 -16.37 -13.63 -17.26
N VAL A 310 -17.61 -13.14 -17.26
CA VAL A 310 -17.97 -11.75 -17.58
C VAL A 310 -18.74 -11.10 -16.41
N LEU A 311 -18.56 -11.61 -15.20
CA LEU A 311 -19.28 -11.18 -13.99
C LEU A 311 -19.05 -9.69 -13.71
N PHE A 312 -17.81 -9.24 -13.87
CA PHE A 312 -17.44 -7.85 -13.62
C PHE A 312 -17.38 -6.97 -14.87
N ASP A 313 -17.64 -7.50 -16.06
CA ASP A 313 -17.55 -6.73 -17.32
C ASP A 313 -18.46 -5.51 -17.29
N GLY A 314 -17.90 -4.30 -17.35
CA GLY A 314 -18.63 -3.04 -17.23
C GLY A 314 -18.78 -2.53 -15.79
N LEU A 315 -18.24 -3.22 -14.79
CA LEU A 315 -18.32 -2.87 -13.36
C LEU A 315 -16.97 -2.93 -12.63
N ARG A 316 -15.85 -3.24 -13.31
CA ARG A 316 -14.54 -3.50 -12.69
C ARG A 316 -13.98 -2.32 -11.88
N LYS A 317 -14.43 -1.10 -12.13
CA LYS A 317 -14.02 0.12 -11.42
C LYS A 317 -15.07 0.59 -10.41
N SER A 318 -16.16 -0.15 -10.24
CA SER A 318 -17.26 0.18 -9.33
C SER A 318 -17.28 -0.74 -8.12
N ILE A 319 -17.07 -0.19 -6.93
CA ILE A 319 -17.11 -0.97 -5.68
C ILE A 319 -18.50 -1.56 -5.44
N CYS A 320 -19.56 -0.76 -5.59
CA CYS A 320 -20.92 -1.24 -5.40
C CYS A 320 -21.32 -2.23 -6.51
N GLY A 321 -20.82 -2.05 -7.73
CA GLY A 321 -21.01 -2.94 -8.86
C GLY A 321 -20.42 -4.31 -8.61
N MET A 322 -19.14 -4.36 -8.24
CA MET A 322 -18.46 -5.62 -7.89
C MET A 322 -19.11 -6.31 -6.69
N LYS A 323 -19.45 -5.56 -5.64
CA LYS A 323 -20.15 -6.09 -4.46
C LYS A 323 -21.50 -6.72 -4.81
N ASN A 324 -22.26 -6.12 -5.73
CA ASN A 324 -23.55 -6.63 -6.17
C ASN A 324 -23.44 -7.77 -7.18
N ALA A 325 -22.54 -7.66 -8.16
CA ALA A 325 -22.32 -8.70 -9.16
C ALA A 325 -21.88 -9.98 -8.46
N ALA A 326 -21.00 -9.82 -7.49
CA ALA A 326 -20.47 -10.92 -6.74
C ALA A 326 -21.16 -11.06 -5.37
N ARG A 327 -22.50 -10.97 -5.36
CA ARG A 327 -23.45 -11.19 -4.24
C ARG A 327 -23.20 -12.45 -3.39
N SER A 328 -22.23 -13.28 -3.76
CA SER A 328 -21.70 -14.43 -3.02
C SER A 328 -20.19 -14.34 -2.72
N PHE A 329 -19.61 -13.14 -2.53
CA PHE A 329 -18.20 -13.02 -2.13
C PHE A 329 -17.96 -13.63 -0.75
N THR A 330 -17.53 -14.89 -0.77
CA THR A 330 -16.21 -15.38 -0.36
C THR A 330 -15.57 -14.83 0.92
N ASP A 331 -16.30 -14.28 1.89
CA ASP A 331 -15.74 -14.22 3.25
C ASP A 331 -15.27 -15.62 3.69
N ASP A 332 -15.92 -16.69 3.19
CA ASP A 332 -15.53 -18.09 3.46
C ASP A 332 -14.36 -18.62 2.61
N LEU A 333 -14.07 -18.07 1.42
CA LEU A 333 -13.03 -18.59 0.51
C LEU A 333 -11.74 -17.76 0.51
N VAL A 334 -11.75 -16.59 1.16
CA VAL A 334 -10.62 -15.67 1.23
C VAL A 334 -10.18 -15.53 2.67
N THR A 335 -9.04 -16.14 2.98
CA THR A 335 -8.40 -15.88 4.28
C THR A 335 -7.52 -14.65 4.14
N MET A 336 -7.80 -13.63 4.96
CA MET A 336 -7.04 -12.39 5.02
C MET A 336 -6.19 -12.35 6.28
N SER A 337 -4.94 -11.92 6.19
CA SER A 337 -4.08 -11.78 7.37
C SER A 337 -3.08 -10.64 7.23
N MET A 338 -2.57 -10.16 8.36
CA MET A 338 -1.48 -9.19 8.40
C MET A 338 -0.15 -9.89 8.58
N THR A 339 0.88 -9.36 7.93
CA THR A 339 2.26 -9.83 8.08
C THR A 339 3.07 -8.78 8.83
N PRO A 340 3.87 -9.16 9.84
CA PRO A 340 4.84 -8.26 10.42
C PRO A 340 5.94 -7.97 9.41
N GLY A 341 6.00 -6.73 8.94
CA GLY A 341 7.09 -6.28 8.07
C GLY A 341 8.19 -5.67 8.91
N ILE A 342 9.14 -6.50 9.35
CA ILE A 342 10.31 -6.00 10.08
C ILE A 342 11.13 -5.15 9.08
N TYR A 343 11.31 -3.85 9.37
CA TYR A 343 11.96 -2.83 8.52
C TYR A 343 11.28 -2.47 7.19
N GLN A 344 10.18 -3.12 6.82
CA GLN A 344 9.48 -2.86 5.55
C GLN A 344 8.01 -2.54 5.71
N GLY A 345 7.50 -2.52 6.95
CA GLY A 345 6.12 -2.19 7.26
C GLY A 345 5.14 -3.31 6.95
N PRO A 346 4.04 -3.36 7.71
CA PRO A 346 3.12 -4.47 7.64
C PRO A 346 2.39 -4.51 6.30
N ARG A 347 2.12 -5.73 5.83
CA ARG A 347 1.45 -6.01 4.55
C ARG A 347 0.20 -6.84 4.81
N GLN A 348 -0.83 -6.61 4.01
CA GLN A 348 -2.03 -7.43 4.03
C GLN A 348 -1.92 -8.56 3.00
N ARG A 349 -2.16 -9.79 3.44
CA ARG A 349 -2.15 -11.01 2.61
C ARG A 349 -3.57 -11.48 2.34
N PHE A 350 -3.75 -12.07 1.16
CA PHE A 350 -4.99 -12.69 0.71
C PHE A 350 -4.69 -14.09 0.21
N ARG A 351 -5.27 -15.11 0.86
CA ARG A 351 -5.21 -16.49 0.43
C ARG A 351 -6.58 -16.90 -0.10
N PHE A 352 -6.62 -17.26 -1.37
CA PHE A 352 -7.80 -17.79 -2.05
C PHE A 352 -7.64 -19.28 -2.28
N GLU A 353 -8.67 -20.05 -1.97
CA GLU A 353 -8.74 -21.49 -2.21
C GLU A 353 -9.95 -21.85 -3.09
N GLY A 354 -9.92 -23.03 -3.70
CA GLY A 354 -11.03 -23.52 -4.53
C GLY A 354 -11.02 -23.01 -5.97
N LEU A 355 -9.87 -22.52 -6.46
CA LEU A 355 -9.68 -22.15 -7.86
C LEU A 355 -9.53 -23.39 -8.75
N ASN A 356 -9.82 -23.23 -10.05
CA ASN A 356 -9.57 -24.25 -11.07
C ASN A 356 -8.08 -24.25 -11.42
N SER A 357 -7.51 -25.41 -11.67
CA SER A 357 -6.14 -25.57 -12.16
C SER A 357 -6.01 -25.09 -13.61
N SER A 358 -4.78 -24.77 -14.03
CA SER A 358 -4.45 -24.36 -15.41
C SER A 358 -5.35 -23.23 -15.93
N SER A 359 -5.70 -22.28 -15.08
CA SER A 359 -6.72 -21.27 -15.36
C SER A 359 -6.20 -19.88 -15.04
N SER A 360 -6.55 -18.91 -15.90
CA SER A 360 -6.19 -17.52 -15.73
C SER A 360 -7.26 -16.75 -14.97
N TYR A 361 -6.82 -15.97 -13.99
CA TYR A 361 -7.65 -15.17 -13.11
C TYR A 361 -7.21 -13.71 -13.11
N ARG A 362 -8.13 -12.82 -12.73
CA ARG A 362 -7.87 -11.41 -12.44
C ARG A 362 -8.25 -11.10 -11.01
N ALA A 363 -7.41 -10.33 -10.34
CA ALA A 363 -7.59 -9.85 -8.98
C ALA A 363 -7.74 -8.33 -8.99
N ILE A 364 -8.77 -7.81 -8.34
CA ILE A 364 -9.06 -6.37 -8.21
C ILE A 364 -9.10 -6.04 -6.73
N LEU A 365 -8.15 -5.24 -6.27
CA LEU A 365 -8.09 -4.78 -4.89
C LEU A 365 -9.01 -3.57 -4.72
N VAL A 366 -9.72 -3.52 -3.60
CA VAL A 366 -10.47 -2.33 -3.18
C VAL A 366 -10.09 -1.95 -1.77
N GLN A 367 -9.92 -0.66 -1.52
CA GLN A 367 -9.83 -0.10 -0.18
C GLN A 367 -11.20 0.43 0.19
N MET A 368 -11.72 -0.03 1.33
CA MET A 368 -12.93 0.53 1.90
C MET A 368 -12.55 1.33 3.13
N ASP A 369 -13.31 2.39 3.43
CA ASP A 369 -13.14 3.07 4.70
C ASP A 369 -13.61 2.14 5.83
N THR A 370 -12.64 1.55 6.53
CA THR A 370 -12.84 0.82 7.78
C THR A 370 -13.03 1.83 8.89
N GLY A 371 -14.07 2.65 8.77
CA GLY A 371 -14.58 3.37 9.92
C GLY A 371 -14.87 2.33 10.98
N SER A 372 -14.17 2.40 12.11
CA SER A 372 -14.56 1.72 13.34
C SER A 372 -16.07 1.75 13.41
N GLU A 373 -16.69 0.59 13.63
CA GLU A 373 -18.09 0.51 14.02
C GLU A 373 -18.30 1.15 15.40
N THR A 374 -17.82 2.37 15.62
CA THR A 374 -18.45 3.26 16.57
C THR A 374 -19.84 3.45 16.02
N LYS A 375 -20.78 2.74 16.65
CA LYS A 375 -22.21 3.04 16.61
C LYS A 375 -22.34 4.53 16.89
N THR A 376 -22.31 5.35 15.85
CA THR A 376 -22.46 6.79 16.00
C THR A 376 -23.88 6.97 16.51
N GLU A 377 -23.97 7.47 17.74
CA GLU A 377 -25.22 7.81 18.37
C GLU A 377 -26.07 8.61 17.39
N LYS A 378 -27.33 8.18 17.24
CA LYS A 378 -28.37 8.86 16.47
C LYS A 378 -28.32 10.35 16.76
N ARG A 379 -27.82 11.15 15.82
CA ARG A 379 -28.22 12.56 15.75
C ARG A 379 -29.67 12.58 15.28
N GLN A 380 -30.58 12.63 16.24
CA GLN A 380 -31.99 12.93 15.98
C GLN A 380 -32.08 14.34 15.38
N ASN A 381 -32.05 14.44 14.06
CA ASN A 381 -32.62 15.56 13.31
C ASN A 381 -33.13 14.97 12.00
N GLY A 382 -34.45 14.99 11.84
CA GLY A 382 -35.18 14.26 10.80
C GLY A 382 -35.08 14.88 9.41
N ASP A 383 -33.95 14.67 8.74
CA ASP A 383 -33.92 14.62 7.28
C ASP A 383 -34.10 13.16 6.84
N GLU A 384 -35.28 12.85 6.31
CA GLU A 384 -35.77 11.51 5.92
C GLU A 384 -34.92 10.79 4.86
N ASP A 385 -33.85 11.40 4.35
CA ASP A 385 -33.12 10.90 3.18
C ASP A 385 -31.62 10.64 3.46
N SER A 386 -31.17 10.81 4.71
CA SER A 386 -29.84 10.34 5.13
C SER A 386 -29.97 8.90 5.62
N GLY A 387 -29.92 7.96 4.67
CA GLY A 387 -29.82 6.53 4.97
C GLY A 387 -28.66 6.30 5.95
N ASN A 388 -28.85 5.32 6.83
CA ASN A 388 -27.94 4.90 7.90
C ASN A 388 -26.64 4.26 7.35
N ASP A 389 -25.99 4.93 6.39
CA ASP A 389 -24.77 4.51 5.73
C ASP A 389 -23.57 5.11 6.47
N SER A 390 -22.75 4.24 7.06
CA SER A 390 -21.58 4.62 7.84
C SER A 390 -20.49 5.34 7.02
N ARG A 391 -20.62 5.36 5.69
CA ARG A 391 -19.76 6.08 4.75
C ARG A 391 -20.09 7.57 4.66
N ASN A 392 -21.31 7.97 5.00
CA ASN A 392 -21.78 9.35 4.83
C ASN A 392 -21.03 10.33 5.73
N GLY A 393 -20.74 11.52 5.18
CA GLY A 393 -20.03 12.60 5.88
C GLY A 393 -18.51 12.47 5.90
N LYS A 394 -17.94 11.42 5.28
CA LYS A 394 -16.50 11.16 5.25
C LYS A 394 -15.89 11.45 3.87
N ILE A 395 -14.74 12.11 3.87
CA ILE A 395 -13.96 12.34 2.66
C ILE A 395 -13.47 10.98 2.15
N GLY A 396 -13.77 10.64 0.89
CA GLY A 396 -13.41 9.32 0.33
C GLY A 396 -14.20 8.14 0.91
N GLY A 397 -15.35 8.37 1.56
CA GLY A 397 -16.16 7.30 2.18
C GLY A 397 -16.63 6.21 1.22
N GLY A 398 -16.63 6.47 -0.09
CA GLY A 398 -16.98 5.52 -1.14
C GLY A 398 -15.89 4.53 -1.51
N GLY A 399 -14.66 4.72 -1.02
CA GLY A 399 -13.52 3.82 -1.22
C GLY A 399 -12.75 4.02 -2.53
N VAL A 400 -11.67 3.25 -2.66
CA VAL A 400 -10.75 3.28 -3.81
C VAL A 400 -10.70 1.90 -4.48
N VAL A 401 -10.81 1.86 -5.81
CA VAL A 401 -10.54 0.64 -6.60
C VAL A 401 -9.16 0.74 -7.24
N PHE A 402 -8.35 -0.30 -7.14
CA PHE A 402 -7.04 -0.36 -7.76
C PHE A 402 -7.05 -1.11 -9.09
N GLY A 403 -5.99 -0.91 -9.88
CA GLY A 403 -5.78 -1.63 -11.13
C GLY A 403 -5.80 -3.16 -10.96
N GLU A 404 -6.23 -3.86 -12.00
CA GLU A 404 -6.31 -5.33 -11.99
C GLU A 404 -4.92 -5.98 -12.07
N LEU A 405 -4.76 -7.08 -11.33
CA LEU A 405 -3.59 -7.96 -11.38
C LEU A 405 -4.00 -9.32 -11.96
N SER A 406 -3.37 -9.71 -13.06
CA SER A 406 -3.59 -11.04 -13.65
C SER A 406 -2.65 -12.07 -13.03
N PHE A 407 -3.14 -13.28 -12.82
CA PHE A 407 -2.34 -14.42 -12.36
C PHE A 407 -2.90 -15.74 -12.91
N ASP A 408 -2.05 -16.75 -12.95
CA ASP A 408 -2.41 -18.09 -13.42
C ASP A 408 -2.27 -19.10 -12.29
N THR A 409 -3.23 -20.02 -12.18
CA THR A 409 -3.09 -21.21 -11.34
C THR A 409 -2.18 -22.22 -12.01
N SER A 410 -1.41 -22.95 -11.20
CA SER A 410 -0.52 -23.98 -11.72
C SER A 410 -1.30 -25.13 -12.36
N SER A 411 -0.59 -25.96 -13.12
CA SER A 411 -1.17 -27.19 -13.65
C SER A 411 -1.67 -28.12 -12.54
N ASP A 412 -2.61 -28.99 -12.87
CA ASP A 412 -3.06 -30.08 -11.99
C ASP A 412 -1.94 -31.07 -11.64
N LYS A 413 -0.89 -31.11 -12.46
CA LYS A 413 0.35 -31.85 -12.24
C LYS A 413 1.35 -31.14 -11.33
N SER A 414 1.06 -29.91 -10.89
CA SER A 414 1.97 -29.16 -10.04
C SER A 414 2.13 -29.83 -8.67
N THR A 415 3.38 -29.95 -8.27
CA THR A 415 3.77 -30.47 -6.95
C THR A 415 3.91 -29.34 -5.94
N CYS A 416 3.82 -28.08 -6.36
CA CYS A 416 3.93 -26.93 -5.48
C CYS A 416 2.64 -26.73 -4.68
N LYS A 417 2.77 -26.45 -3.38
CA LYS A 417 1.65 -26.26 -2.44
C LYS A 417 1.86 -25.01 -1.62
N ILE A 418 0.86 -24.11 -1.58
CA ILE A 418 0.96 -22.86 -0.82
C ILE A 418 0.93 -23.14 0.68
N VAL A 419 1.99 -22.76 1.39
CA VAL A 419 2.07 -22.80 2.86
C VAL A 419 2.11 -21.37 3.41
N SER A 420 1.42 -21.15 4.53
CA SER A 420 1.30 -19.86 5.19
C SER A 420 0.86 -20.07 6.65
N ASN A 421 0.83 -18.98 7.46
CA ASN A 421 0.38 -18.99 8.86
C ASN A 421 1.13 -20.04 9.71
N LEU A 422 2.46 -20.07 9.59
CA LEU A 422 3.34 -20.97 10.33
C LEU A 422 3.70 -20.38 11.70
N ASP A 423 3.92 -21.23 12.69
CA ASP A 423 4.18 -20.81 14.07
C ASP A 423 5.63 -20.35 14.26
N PHE A 424 6.59 -21.10 13.70
CA PHE A 424 8.01 -20.78 13.82
C PHE A 424 8.49 -19.89 12.67
N CYS A 425 8.38 -20.36 11.42
CA CYS A 425 8.76 -19.62 10.21
C CYS A 425 7.61 -18.73 9.69
N GLY A 426 6.96 -17.94 10.54
CA GLY A 426 5.75 -17.17 10.20
C GLY A 426 5.88 -16.16 9.05
N ASN A 427 7.11 -15.77 8.68
CA ASN A 427 7.36 -14.92 7.53
C ASN A 427 7.32 -15.67 6.19
N VAL A 428 7.41 -17.01 6.21
CA VAL A 428 7.27 -17.86 5.01
C VAL A 428 5.81 -17.90 4.60
N SER A 429 5.56 -17.47 3.37
CA SER A 429 4.24 -17.49 2.78
C SER A 429 4.36 -17.60 1.27
N TRP A 430 4.61 -18.81 0.78
CA TRP A 430 4.77 -19.11 -0.64
C TRP A 430 4.51 -20.59 -0.92
N ALA A 431 4.50 -20.98 -2.19
CA ALA A 431 4.37 -22.38 -2.58
C ALA A 431 5.69 -23.15 -2.36
N VAL A 432 5.62 -24.30 -1.69
CA VAL A 432 6.77 -25.19 -1.46
C VAL A 432 6.56 -26.56 -2.11
N PRO A 433 7.63 -27.34 -2.34
CA PRO A 433 7.49 -28.69 -2.89
C PRO A 433 6.65 -29.56 -1.96
N GLY A 434 5.65 -30.22 -2.52
CA GLY A 434 4.75 -31.10 -1.80
C GLY A 434 4.40 -32.32 -2.63
N ASN A 435 3.50 -33.13 -2.06
CA ASN A 435 2.87 -34.23 -2.76
C ASN A 435 1.33 -34.06 -2.68
N SER A 436 0.59 -34.85 -3.46
CA SER A 436 -0.89 -34.82 -3.46
C SER A 436 -1.52 -35.52 -2.26
N SER A 437 -0.73 -36.16 -1.40
CA SER A 437 -1.20 -37.03 -0.31
C SER A 437 -1.46 -36.29 1.01
N VAL A 438 -0.97 -35.06 1.17
CA VAL A 438 -1.13 -34.25 2.40
C VAL A 438 -1.77 -32.90 2.10
N SER A 439 -2.50 -32.37 3.08
CA SER A 439 -3.05 -31.02 2.98
C SER A 439 -1.94 -29.95 3.05
N ASN A 440 -2.18 -28.76 2.50
CA ASN A 440 -1.23 -27.65 2.56
C ASN A 440 -0.86 -27.26 4.02
N ALA A 441 -1.82 -27.35 4.95
CA ALA A 441 -1.59 -27.04 6.37
C ALA A 441 -0.71 -28.10 7.06
N GLU A 442 -0.92 -29.38 6.77
CA GLU A 442 -0.05 -30.45 7.29
C GLU A 442 1.36 -30.38 6.71
N LEU A 443 1.47 -30.08 5.41
CA LEU A 443 2.75 -29.86 4.75
C LEU A 443 3.51 -28.70 5.40
N GLY A 444 2.83 -27.56 5.58
CA GLY A 444 3.40 -26.39 6.24
C GLY A 444 3.94 -26.71 7.63
N ARG A 445 3.15 -27.41 8.46
CA ARG A 445 3.58 -27.85 9.81
C ARG A 445 4.79 -28.77 9.77
N ALA A 446 4.83 -29.74 8.84
CA ALA A 446 5.96 -30.66 8.73
C ALA A 446 7.28 -29.93 8.43
N TYR A 447 7.26 -28.96 7.51
CA TYR A 447 8.43 -28.12 7.23
C TYR A 447 8.80 -27.22 8.42
N ASP A 448 7.80 -26.66 9.10
CA ASP A 448 7.99 -25.73 10.22
C ASP A 448 8.59 -26.41 11.44
N ASP A 449 8.09 -27.59 11.80
CA ASP A 449 8.62 -28.43 12.88
C ASP A 449 10.06 -28.88 12.60
N TYR A 450 10.37 -29.21 11.34
CA TYR A 450 11.72 -29.57 10.93
C TYR A 450 12.69 -28.38 11.07
N ALA A 451 12.30 -27.18 10.60
CA ALA A 451 13.09 -25.97 10.75
C ALA A 451 13.31 -25.65 12.24
N LYS A 452 12.26 -25.74 13.06
CA LYS A 452 12.34 -25.51 14.50
C LYS A 452 13.32 -26.46 15.18
N GLY A 453 13.31 -27.75 14.83
CA GLY A 453 14.24 -28.73 15.38
C GLY A 453 15.71 -28.43 15.10
N ILE A 454 16.03 -27.95 13.88
CA ILE A 454 17.39 -27.48 13.55
C ILE A 454 17.74 -26.23 14.36
N TYR A 455 16.81 -25.29 14.45
CA TYR A 455 17.01 -24.04 15.18
C TYR A 455 17.29 -24.26 16.68
N GLU A 456 16.60 -25.20 17.33
CA GLU A 456 16.85 -25.57 18.73
C GLU A 456 18.29 -26.06 18.95
N SER A 457 18.88 -26.73 17.96
CA SER A 457 20.28 -27.14 18.01
C SER A 457 21.22 -25.95 17.88
N PHE A 458 20.90 -24.98 17.02
CA PHE A 458 21.63 -23.72 16.91
C PHE A 458 21.57 -22.89 18.21
N LYS A 459 20.42 -22.82 18.87
CA LYS A 459 20.29 -22.16 20.19
C LYS A 459 21.27 -22.72 21.21
N LYS A 460 21.53 -24.04 21.20
CA LYS A 460 22.53 -24.68 22.08
C LYS A 460 23.97 -24.26 21.77
N VAL A 461 24.28 -23.92 20.53
CA VAL A 461 25.57 -23.33 20.15
C VAL A 461 25.65 -21.88 20.66
N MET A 462 24.58 -21.11 20.49
CA MET A 462 24.54 -19.71 20.95
C MET A 462 24.62 -19.57 22.47
N MET A 463 24.14 -20.55 23.25
CA MET A 463 24.34 -20.58 24.72
C MET A 463 25.82 -20.64 25.15
N GLN A 464 26.73 -21.02 24.25
CA GLN A 464 28.18 -21.05 24.53
C GLN A 464 28.86 -19.71 24.19
N VAL A 465 28.13 -18.77 23.62
CA VAL A 465 28.62 -17.44 23.25
C VAL A 465 28.28 -16.46 24.38
N PRO A 466 29.23 -15.64 24.87
CA PRO A 466 28.97 -14.65 25.89
C PRO A 466 28.14 -13.48 25.31
N CYS A 467 26.81 -13.65 25.30
CA CYS A 467 25.85 -12.67 24.78
C CYS A 467 25.56 -11.52 25.76
N GLU A 468 25.55 -11.81 27.06
CA GLU A 468 25.10 -10.90 28.13
C GLU A 468 26.24 -10.28 28.95
N GLU A 469 27.50 -10.51 28.56
CA GLU A 469 28.64 -9.91 29.27
C GLU A 469 28.88 -8.46 28.84
N GLY A 470 29.62 -7.72 29.68
CA GLY A 470 29.97 -6.31 29.42
C GLY A 470 30.75 -6.11 28.11
N ASN A 471 30.90 -4.86 27.67
CA ASN A 471 31.47 -4.47 26.37
C ASN A 471 32.81 -5.13 25.99
N SER A 472 33.60 -5.63 26.95
CA SER A 472 34.88 -6.31 26.71
C SER A 472 34.76 -7.78 26.27
N SER A 473 33.62 -8.42 26.52
CA SER A 473 33.44 -9.87 26.28
C SER A 473 32.41 -10.18 25.18
N ARG A 474 31.69 -9.17 24.68
CA ARG A 474 30.76 -9.33 23.56
C ARG A 474 31.51 -9.73 22.28
N TYR A 475 30.93 -10.65 21.51
CA TYR A 475 31.55 -11.09 20.25
C TYR A 475 31.52 -10.02 19.15
N SER A 476 30.61 -9.03 19.26
CA SER A 476 30.46 -7.92 18.32
C SER A 476 30.03 -6.65 19.04
N LEU A 477 30.53 -5.51 18.54
CA LEU A 477 30.14 -4.17 18.98
C LEU A 477 28.96 -3.59 18.18
N ILE A 478 28.65 -4.21 17.04
CA ILE A 478 27.62 -3.74 16.10
C ILE A 478 26.39 -4.64 16.14
N ASN A 479 26.60 -5.96 16.31
CA ASN A 479 25.52 -6.94 16.31
C ASN A 479 25.29 -7.54 17.70
N SER A 480 24.04 -7.90 18.00
CA SER A 480 23.63 -8.63 19.19
C SER A 480 23.41 -10.12 18.91
N CYS A 481 23.36 -10.94 19.97
CA CYS A 481 22.99 -12.35 19.81
C CYS A 481 21.57 -12.52 19.26
N ASP A 482 20.64 -11.64 19.63
CA ASP A 482 19.27 -11.67 19.11
C ASP A 482 19.24 -11.43 17.59
N GLU A 483 20.03 -10.48 17.10
CA GLU A 483 20.14 -10.21 15.65
C GLU A 483 20.80 -11.36 14.88
N CYS A 484 21.76 -12.06 15.51
CA CYS A 484 22.32 -13.29 14.96
C CYS A 484 21.28 -14.43 14.97
N GLU A 485 20.53 -14.58 16.06
CA GLU A 485 19.46 -15.58 16.20
C GLU A 485 18.34 -15.36 15.17
N GLU A 486 17.99 -14.11 14.90
CA GLU A 486 17.03 -13.72 13.87
C GLU A 486 17.56 -14.00 12.46
N ALA A 487 18.79 -13.58 12.15
CA ALA A 487 19.39 -13.83 10.84
C ALA A 487 19.56 -15.32 10.54
N TYR A 488 19.96 -16.12 11.55
CA TYR A 488 20.04 -17.57 11.40
C TYR A 488 18.65 -18.18 11.17
N LYS A 489 17.62 -17.69 11.88
CA LYS A 489 16.23 -18.13 11.69
C LYS A 489 15.74 -17.80 10.28
N GLU A 490 15.97 -16.57 9.81
CA GLU A 490 15.61 -16.13 8.46
C GLU A 490 16.28 -16.99 7.39
N TRP A 491 17.59 -17.21 7.52
CA TRP A 491 18.32 -18.11 6.63
C TRP A 491 17.76 -19.53 6.66
N LEU A 492 17.59 -20.09 7.85
CA LEU A 492 17.11 -21.46 8.02
C LEU A 492 15.73 -21.65 7.41
N CYS A 493 14.79 -20.74 7.66
CA CYS A 493 13.46 -20.77 7.06
C CYS A 493 13.53 -20.66 5.53
N THR A 494 14.39 -19.78 4.99
CA THR A 494 14.55 -19.60 3.54
C THR A 494 15.13 -20.83 2.83
N VAL A 495 16.10 -21.52 3.44
CA VAL A 495 16.70 -22.73 2.85
C VAL A 495 15.88 -23.99 3.09
N THR A 496 15.12 -24.04 4.19
CA THR A 496 14.27 -25.18 4.54
C THR A 496 12.97 -25.20 3.74
N PHE A 497 12.44 -24.03 3.36
CA PHE A 497 11.25 -23.88 2.53
C PHE A 497 11.62 -23.41 1.11
N PRO A 498 12.09 -24.32 0.21
CA PRO A 498 12.29 -23.99 -1.20
C PRO A 498 11.08 -23.29 -1.81
N ARG A 499 11.25 -22.11 -2.41
CA ARG A 499 10.19 -21.48 -3.19
C ARG A 499 10.00 -22.28 -4.48
N CYS A 500 8.81 -22.80 -4.66
CA CYS A 500 8.41 -23.74 -5.69
C CYS A 500 7.57 -23.01 -6.74
N GLU A 501 7.91 -23.24 -8.00
CA GLU A 501 7.16 -22.83 -9.17
C GLU A 501 6.83 -24.09 -9.99
N ASP A 502 5.73 -24.04 -10.74
CA ASP A 502 5.34 -25.15 -11.61
C ASP A 502 6.48 -25.50 -12.58
N TYR A 503 6.66 -26.80 -12.86
CA TYR A 503 7.77 -27.28 -13.68
C TYR A 503 7.78 -26.63 -15.07
N SER A 504 6.60 -26.43 -15.65
CA SER A 504 6.39 -25.80 -16.96
C SER A 504 6.34 -24.27 -16.91
N SER A 505 6.43 -23.65 -15.74
CA SER A 505 6.40 -22.19 -15.60
C SER A 505 7.53 -21.53 -16.40
N SER A 506 7.32 -20.32 -16.92
CA SER A 506 8.37 -19.51 -17.53
C SER A 506 9.25 -18.79 -16.49
N THR A 507 8.87 -18.79 -15.22
CA THR A 507 9.63 -18.15 -14.13
C THR A 507 11.06 -18.69 -14.09
N PRO A 508 12.09 -17.84 -13.92
CA PRO A 508 13.46 -18.28 -13.72
C PRO A 508 13.58 -19.21 -12.50
N GLY A 509 14.40 -20.25 -12.60
CA GLY A 509 14.61 -21.18 -11.50
C GLY A 509 15.21 -22.51 -11.94
N LEU A 510 15.67 -23.29 -10.97
CA LEU A 510 16.37 -24.54 -11.17
C LEU A 510 15.39 -25.70 -11.16
N LYS A 511 15.38 -26.53 -12.21
CA LYS A 511 14.55 -27.74 -12.27
C LYS A 511 15.08 -28.80 -11.30
N ARG A 512 14.21 -29.34 -10.45
CA ARG A 512 14.50 -30.32 -9.40
C ARG A 512 13.68 -31.59 -9.62
N ASN A 513 14.16 -32.68 -9.03
CA ASN A 513 13.50 -33.99 -8.97
C ASN A 513 13.03 -34.51 -10.34
N VAL A 514 13.83 -34.29 -11.40
CA VAL A 514 13.47 -34.63 -12.78
C VAL A 514 13.29 -36.14 -13.03
N ASN A 515 13.79 -36.98 -12.12
CA ASN A 515 13.64 -38.44 -12.16
C ASN A 515 12.45 -38.96 -11.33
N SER A 516 11.72 -38.07 -10.66
CA SER A 516 10.50 -38.41 -9.95
C SER A 516 9.29 -38.28 -10.90
N PRO A 517 8.24 -39.08 -10.71
CA PRO A 517 6.99 -38.89 -11.46
C PRO A 517 6.25 -37.65 -10.97
N PHE A 518 5.49 -37.02 -11.87
CA PHE A 518 4.46 -36.05 -11.53
C PHE A 518 3.33 -36.72 -10.72
N PRO A 519 2.46 -35.95 -10.04
CA PRO A 519 1.32 -36.48 -9.29
C PRO A 519 0.35 -37.35 -10.11
N ASP A 520 0.31 -37.19 -11.43
CA ASP A 520 -0.48 -37.99 -12.37
C ASP A 520 0.24 -39.29 -12.83
N GLY A 521 1.46 -39.53 -12.34
CA GLY A 521 2.30 -40.66 -12.71
C GLY A 521 3.09 -40.48 -14.01
N SER A 522 2.89 -39.36 -14.73
CA SER A 522 3.71 -39.04 -15.90
C SER A 522 5.12 -38.65 -15.50
N MET A 523 6.06 -38.74 -16.44
CA MET A 523 7.46 -38.38 -16.21
C MET A 523 7.82 -37.15 -17.04
N VAL A 524 8.87 -36.43 -16.63
CA VAL A 524 9.54 -35.46 -17.51
C VAL A 524 9.98 -36.17 -18.80
N ASP A 525 9.93 -35.43 -19.91
CA ASP A 525 10.41 -35.91 -21.21
C ASP A 525 11.79 -36.58 -21.10
N GLU A 526 11.97 -37.69 -21.81
CA GLU A 526 13.16 -38.52 -21.67
C GLU A 526 14.44 -37.80 -22.10
N GLU A 527 14.40 -36.99 -23.16
CA GLU A 527 15.54 -36.23 -23.63
C GLU A 527 15.93 -35.17 -22.60
N GLU A 528 14.94 -34.42 -22.11
CA GLU A 528 15.16 -33.39 -21.09
C GLU A 528 15.70 -34.01 -19.78
N ARG A 529 15.09 -35.11 -19.33
CA ARG A 529 15.50 -35.83 -18.12
C ARG A 529 16.94 -36.33 -18.24
N ASN A 530 17.33 -36.90 -19.38
CA ASN A 530 18.68 -37.39 -19.59
C ASN A 530 19.71 -36.24 -19.66
N ASN A 531 19.36 -35.12 -20.29
CA ASN A 531 20.20 -33.93 -20.34
C ASN A 531 20.40 -33.32 -18.94
N LEU A 532 19.33 -33.10 -18.18
CA LEU A 532 19.42 -32.48 -16.85
C LEU A 532 20.07 -33.41 -15.82
N SER A 533 19.73 -34.70 -15.85
CA SER A 533 20.28 -35.70 -14.90
C SER A 533 21.78 -35.93 -15.10
N SER A 534 22.29 -35.73 -16.32
CA SER A 534 23.70 -35.92 -16.66
C SER A 534 24.57 -34.69 -16.40
N LEU A 535 23.98 -33.49 -16.44
CA LEU A 535 24.69 -32.24 -16.15
C LEU A 535 25.15 -32.18 -14.70
N HIS A 536 24.20 -32.27 -13.74
CA HIS A 536 24.54 -32.12 -12.33
C HIS A 536 23.56 -32.82 -11.38
N LYS A 537 24.09 -33.31 -10.25
CA LYS A 537 23.31 -34.07 -9.24
C LYS A 537 22.14 -33.29 -8.65
N TRP A 538 22.22 -31.95 -8.61
CA TRP A 538 21.20 -31.09 -8.02
C TRP A 538 19.89 -31.04 -8.81
N HIS A 539 19.85 -31.50 -10.07
CA HIS A 539 18.59 -31.66 -10.80
C HIS A 539 17.77 -32.89 -10.35
N ASN A 540 18.41 -33.83 -9.65
CA ASN A 540 17.81 -35.11 -9.29
C ASN A 540 17.29 -35.16 -7.86
N MET A 541 17.50 -34.10 -7.08
CA MET A 541 17.13 -34.02 -5.66
C MET A 541 16.89 -32.58 -5.24
N SER A 542 16.08 -32.40 -4.20
CA SER A 542 15.99 -31.16 -3.43
C SER A 542 17.31 -30.83 -2.72
N ARG A 543 17.46 -29.58 -2.30
CA ARG A 543 18.62 -29.11 -1.51
C ARG A 543 18.68 -29.73 -0.12
N ASN A 544 17.54 -30.17 0.40
CA ASN A 544 17.42 -30.76 1.72
C ASN A 544 16.96 -32.22 1.59
N LEU A 545 17.80 -33.14 2.07
CA LEU A 545 17.53 -34.58 2.04
C LEU A 545 16.24 -34.95 2.79
N TRP A 546 15.87 -34.19 3.83
CA TRP A 546 14.62 -34.42 4.54
C TRP A 546 13.39 -34.30 3.62
N ILE A 547 13.43 -33.40 2.64
CA ILE A 547 12.35 -33.22 1.66
C ILE A 547 12.21 -34.47 0.80
N GLU A 548 13.34 -35.03 0.34
CA GLU A 548 13.34 -36.26 -0.46
C GLU A 548 12.85 -37.47 0.34
N GLU A 549 13.21 -37.57 1.62
CA GLU A 549 12.88 -38.73 2.44
C GLU A 549 11.44 -38.72 2.96
N ASN A 550 10.92 -37.53 3.31
CA ASN A 550 9.65 -37.39 4.05
C ASN A 550 8.52 -36.81 3.19
N ILE A 551 8.83 -35.86 2.28
CA ILE A 551 7.83 -35.22 1.43
C ILE A 551 7.73 -35.93 0.08
N LYS A 552 8.85 -36.36 -0.51
CA LYS A 552 8.93 -37.03 -1.82
C LYS A 552 8.16 -36.26 -2.92
N PRO A 553 8.51 -34.99 -3.18
CA PRO A 553 7.84 -34.23 -4.21
C PRO A 553 8.21 -34.75 -5.62
N GLY A 554 7.29 -34.60 -6.57
CA GLY A 554 7.58 -34.81 -7.98
C GLY A 554 8.45 -33.69 -8.57
N PRO A 555 8.59 -33.59 -9.90
CA PRO A 555 9.39 -32.56 -10.55
C PRO A 555 8.83 -31.16 -10.31
N TYR A 556 9.70 -30.21 -9.96
CA TYR A 556 9.33 -28.80 -9.77
C TYR A 556 10.45 -27.86 -10.20
N LYS A 557 10.14 -26.57 -10.29
CA LYS A 557 11.15 -25.53 -10.45
C LYS A 557 11.38 -24.80 -9.14
N GLU A 558 12.62 -24.73 -8.69
CA GLU A 558 13.02 -24.03 -7.47
C GLU A 558 13.54 -22.64 -7.79
N VAL A 559 12.96 -21.62 -7.16
CA VAL A 559 13.60 -20.31 -7.05
C VAL A 559 14.66 -20.41 -5.94
N LEU A 560 15.93 -20.36 -6.33
CA LEU A 560 17.05 -20.48 -5.41
C LEU A 560 17.09 -19.30 -4.42
N PRO A 561 17.45 -19.51 -3.15
CA PRO A 561 17.64 -18.43 -2.20
C PRO A 561 18.69 -17.42 -2.63
N CYS A 562 18.45 -16.17 -2.25
CA CYS A 562 19.46 -15.13 -2.42
C CYS A 562 20.67 -15.47 -1.55
N ASP A 563 21.87 -15.34 -2.12
CA ASP A 563 23.13 -15.57 -1.41
C ASP A 563 23.32 -14.66 -0.20
N GLU A 564 22.84 -13.42 -0.29
CA GLU A 564 22.80 -12.44 0.78
C GLU A 564 22.19 -12.98 2.08
N VAL A 565 21.17 -13.85 1.99
CA VAL A 565 20.50 -14.43 3.17
C VAL A 565 21.49 -15.32 3.95
N CYS A 566 22.38 -16.02 3.27
CA CYS A 566 23.46 -16.77 3.91
C CYS A 566 24.52 -15.82 4.49
N PHE A 567 24.92 -14.82 3.73
CA PHE A 567 25.98 -13.88 4.15
C PHE A 567 25.54 -12.96 5.31
N GLU A 568 24.25 -12.70 5.49
CA GLU A 568 23.74 -11.98 6.67
C GLU A 568 23.99 -12.77 7.96
N VAL A 569 23.91 -14.11 7.95
CA VAL A 569 24.32 -14.94 9.09
C VAL A 569 25.81 -14.76 9.37
N VAL A 570 26.66 -14.83 8.33
CA VAL A 570 28.12 -14.64 8.48
C VAL A 570 28.46 -13.26 9.04
N ARG A 571 27.69 -12.23 8.65
CA ARG A 571 27.88 -10.84 9.08
C ARG A 571 27.45 -10.61 10.52
N ARG A 572 26.34 -11.22 10.95
CA ARG A 572 25.73 -10.95 12.25
C ARG A 572 26.19 -11.91 13.35
N CYS A 573 26.58 -13.13 13.00
CA CYS A 573 26.93 -14.15 13.98
C CYS A 573 28.43 -14.23 14.32
N PRO A 574 28.79 -14.80 15.49
CA PRO A 574 30.19 -14.94 15.90
C PRO A 574 30.97 -15.88 14.98
N ALA A 575 32.16 -15.46 14.51
CA ALA A 575 33.02 -16.31 13.67
C ALA A 575 33.41 -17.66 14.33
N ALA A 576 33.33 -17.74 15.67
CA ALA A 576 33.60 -18.95 16.44
C ALA A 576 32.69 -20.14 16.05
N ILE A 577 31.48 -19.88 15.54
CA ILE A 577 30.55 -20.94 15.11
C ILE A 577 30.96 -21.55 13.75
N LYS A 578 31.92 -20.96 13.04
CA LYS A 578 32.45 -21.42 11.74
C LYS A 578 31.38 -21.59 10.66
N PHE A 579 30.31 -20.81 10.73
CA PHE A 579 29.31 -20.74 9.67
C PHE A 579 29.95 -20.14 8.41
N GLY A 580 29.70 -20.74 7.24
CA GLY A 580 30.31 -20.33 5.98
C GLY A 580 29.38 -20.55 4.80
N CYS A 581 29.41 -19.60 3.87
CA CYS A 581 28.59 -19.61 2.66
C CYS A 581 29.41 -20.02 1.43
N PRO A 582 28.80 -20.70 0.44
CA PRO A 582 29.46 -20.98 -0.83
C PRO A 582 29.79 -19.68 -1.56
N LYS A 583 30.91 -19.67 -2.29
CA LYS A 583 31.31 -18.53 -3.12
C LYS A 583 30.79 -18.71 -4.54
N TRP A 584 30.46 -17.61 -5.20
CA TRP A 584 29.88 -17.58 -6.55
C TRP A 584 30.74 -18.24 -7.64
N ASP A 585 32.06 -18.36 -7.42
CA ASP A 585 33.01 -18.97 -8.34
C ASP A 585 33.11 -20.50 -8.21
N TYR A 586 32.33 -21.13 -7.31
CA TYR A 586 32.34 -22.58 -7.09
C TYR A 586 31.09 -23.23 -7.67
N PRO A 587 31.19 -24.42 -8.31
CA PRO A 587 30.05 -25.12 -8.89
C PRO A 587 28.89 -25.41 -7.92
N GLY A 588 29.19 -25.50 -6.61
CA GLY A 588 28.16 -25.70 -5.59
C GLY A 588 27.23 -24.50 -5.40
N PHE A 589 27.64 -23.30 -5.83
CA PHE A 589 26.84 -22.08 -5.74
C PHE A 589 25.64 -22.14 -6.70
N ASP A 590 25.88 -22.47 -7.96
CA ASP A 590 24.86 -22.52 -9.03
C ASP A 590 23.69 -23.47 -8.72
N GLY A 591 23.94 -24.49 -7.89
CA GLY A 591 22.92 -25.44 -7.43
C GLY A 591 22.27 -25.09 -6.08
N SER A 592 22.70 -24.03 -5.39
CA SER A 592 22.34 -23.76 -3.99
C SER A 592 21.78 -22.37 -3.72
N TYR A 593 22.33 -21.35 -4.40
CA TYR A 593 21.99 -19.95 -4.22
C TYR A 593 21.97 -19.23 -5.57
N ALA A 594 21.32 -18.07 -5.60
CA ALA A 594 21.36 -17.14 -6.72
C ALA A 594 21.70 -15.74 -6.21
N MET A 595 22.26 -14.91 -7.09
CA MET A 595 22.50 -13.49 -6.81
C MET A 595 21.32 -12.68 -7.32
N ARG A 596 21.00 -11.57 -6.63
CA ARG A 596 20.02 -10.62 -7.13
C ARG A 596 20.56 -9.92 -8.37
N GLY A 597 19.80 -9.95 -9.47
CA GLY A 597 20.13 -9.23 -10.70
C GLY A 597 19.95 -7.72 -10.53
N TRP A 598 20.74 -6.91 -11.24
CA TRP A 598 20.67 -5.44 -11.22
C TRP A 598 19.49 -4.86 -12.03
N ASP A 599 18.89 -5.67 -12.93
CA ASP A 599 17.78 -5.25 -13.79
C ASP A 599 16.44 -5.79 -13.25
N ASP A 600 15.87 -5.03 -12.31
CA ASP A 600 14.62 -5.32 -11.57
C ASP A 600 13.36 -5.38 -12.46
N GLN A 601 13.49 -5.34 -13.79
CA GLN A 601 12.36 -5.33 -14.72
C GLN A 601 11.75 -6.71 -14.98
N THR A 602 12.41 -7.82 -14.60
CA THR A 602 11.96 -9.20 -14.96
C THR A 602 11.40 -10.04 -13.82
N GLY A 603 11.35 -9.52 -12.58
CA GLY A 603 10.78 -10.22 -11.44
C GLY A 603 11.82 -10.81 -10.48
N LEU A 604 11.35 -11.71 -9.60
CA LEU A 604 12.11 -12.25 -8.48
C LEU A 604 13.28 -13.14 -8.95
N THR A 605 14.50 -12.62 -8.86
CA THR A 605 15.73 -13.30 -9.28
C THR A 605 16.17 -14.40 -8.32
N CYS A 606 15.83 -14.29 -7.04
CA CYS A 606 16.15 -15.25 -6.00
C CYS A 606 15.16 -15.17 -4.83
N ASN A 607 15.02 -16.25 -4.06
CA ASN A 607 14.10 -16.35 -2.94
C ASN A 607 14.67 -15.71 -1.69
N ALA A 608 13.94 -14.79 -1.09
CA ALA A 608 14.29 -14.27 0.22
C ALA A 608 13.02 -13.87 0.96
N LEU A 609 13.07 -13.92 2.30
CA LEU A 609 11.95 -13.51 3.13
C LEU A 609 11.69 -12.01 2.93
N GLY A 610 10.43 -11.57 3.10
CA GLY A 610 9.92 -10.23 2.75
C GLY A 610 10.61 -9.02 3.41
N THR A 611 11.76 -9.20 4.05
CA THR A 611 12.69 -8.21 4.61
C THR A 611 13.84 -7.87 3.68
N SER A 612 14.16 -8.69 2.67
CA SER A 612 15.38 -8.52 1.86
C SER A 612 15.12 -8.25 0.38
N GLN A 613 13.89 -8.44 -0.11
CA GLN A 613 13.53 -8.21 -1.52
C GLN A 613 13.69 -6.75 -1.99
N ASP A 614 13.67 -5.78 -1.07
CA ASP A 614 13.78 -4.34 -1.36
C ASP A 614 15.03 -3.66 -0.72
N GLN A 615 15.82 -4.37 0.11
CA GLN A 615 16.89 -3.75 0.94
C GLN A 615 18.28 -3.67 0.28
N VAL A 616 18.51 -4.23 -0.91
CA VAL A 616 19.88 -4.29 -1.48
C VAL A 616 20.22 -3.16 -2.45
N GLY A 617 19.29 -2.22 -2.67
CA GLY A 617 19.57 -0.97 -3.39
C GLY A 617 20.58 -0.05 -2.70
N ILE A 618 20.88 -0.23 -1.40
CA ILE A 618 21.71 0.72 -0.62
C ILE A 618 23.10 0.17 -0.25
N ALA A 619 23.30 -1.16 -0.24
CA ALA A 619 24.58 -1.74 0.19
C ALA A 619 25.66 -1.79 -0.92
N HIS A 620 25.28 -1.75 -2.21
CA HIS A 620 26.25 -1.74 -3.33
C HIS A 620 26.61 -0.34 -3.86
N LEU A 621 25.98 0.73 -3.37
CA LEU A 621 26.33 2.12 -3.71
C LEU A 621 27.64 2.60 -3.07
N LEU A 622 28.30 1.76 -2.26
CA LEU A 622 29.62 2.03 -1.68
C LEU A 622 30.66 1.02 -2.16
N GLN A 623 30.76 0.77 -3.46
CA GLN A 623 32.07 0.57 -4.06
C GLN A 623 32.63 1.94 -4.46
N PRO A 624 33.52 2.57 -3.67
CA PRO A 624 34.32 3.65 -4.21
C PRO A 624 35.16 3.05 -5.35
N GLN A 625 35.09 3.69 -6.52
CA GLN A 625 35.87 3.33 -7.69
C GLN A 625 37.37 3.37 -7.36
N ALA A 626 37.91 2.24 -6.90
CA ALA A 626 39.32 2.07 -6.54
C ALA A 626 40.25 1.97 -7.76
N LEU A 627 39.78 2.34 -8.95
CA LEU A 627 40.55 2.39 -10.20
C LEU A 627 40.95 3.83 -10.62
N GLY A 628 40.46 4.86 -9.95
CA GLY A 628 40.76 6.26 -10.28
C GLY A 628 41.90 6.92 -9.49
N ILE A 629 42.34 6.34 -8.36
CA ILE A 629 43.28 7.00 -7.43
C ILE A 629 44.74 6.62 -7.72
N PHE A 630 44.99 5.47 -8.36
CA PHE A 630 46.36 5.06 -8.72
C PHE A 630 46.95 5.82 -9.93
N SER A 631 46.12 6.43 -10.77
CA SER A 631 46.60 7.19 -11.94
C SER A 631 47.01 8.63 -11.61
N VAL A 632 46.40 9.24 -10.58
CA VAL A 632 46.71 10.63 -10.19
C VAL A 632 47.99 10.71 -9.34
N SER A 633 48.24 9.73 -8.47
CA SER A 633 49.49 9.70 -7.69
C SER A 633 50.73 9.49 -8.56
N LEU A 634 50.62 8.77 -9.68
CA LEU A 634 51.75 8.55 -10.60
C LEU A 634 52.08 9.80 -11.43
N LEU A 635 51.08 10.62 -11.77
CA LEU A 635 51.28 11.88 -12.50
C LEU A 635 51.85 12.99 -11.62
N VAL A 636 51.48 13.04 -10.33
CA VAL A 636 52.03 14.02 -9.38
C VAL A 636 53.49 13.69 -9.02
N SER A 637 53.87 12.41 -8.96
CA SER A 637 55.28 12.03 -8.75
C SER A 637 56.18 12.32 -9.96
N PHE A 638 55.64 12.33 -11.19
CA PHE A 638 56.42 12.67 -12.39
C PHE A 638 56.63 14.18 -12.55
N ALA A 639 55.69 15.00 -12.09
CA ALA A 639 55.80 16.46 -12.11
C ALA A 639 56.70 17.06 -11.00
N LEU A 640 57.06 16.25 -9.99
CA LEU A 640 58.01 16.63 -8.93
C LEU A 640 59.44 16.14 -9.19
N TYR A 641 59.69 15.45 -10.31
CA TYR A 641 61.00 14.96 -10.72
C TYR A 641 61.56 15.63 -12.00
N LEU A 642 60.82 16.59 -12.57
CA LEU A 642 61.27 17.58 -13.54
C LEU A 642 61.33 18.94 -12.85
#